data_AF-A0AAE3M3B6-F1
#
_entry.id   AF-A0AAE3M3B6-F1
#
_cell.length_a   1.000
_cell.length_b   1.000
_cell.length_c   1.000
_cell.angle_alpha   90.00
_cell.angle_beta   90.00
_cell.angle_gamma   90.00
#
_symmetry.space_group_name_H-M   'P 1'
#
loop_
_entity.id
_entity.type
_entity.pdbx_description
1 polymer ?
#
loop_
_entity_poly.entity_id
_entity_poly.type
_entity_poly.pdbx_seq_one_letter_code
_entity_poly.pdbx_strand_id
1 'polypeptide(L)'
;MKRSVFVLLTILIVFSHYCSAKNIEVRSPDGKTKVEINYDKAISYKIYHSDQLVLDQSEIALQLEDGTVLGENPKVKSFHKDVVNESIESPFYRFSSFTVHYRKLLTTFKNGFQLEFRVYNNGGVAYRFIVDQNNNLVVSNETAHFNFDENYKVYAAHTTGKKDPLAMAFQNTYAVTDLNKVDSSLIFLPMTVDLKEGKKLTITESDLEDYPGMFLRVNPSQKGFEGVFAGYPAEVDYYSWRSQEHVTQRESYIAKLNAKQQLPWRIISVSEKDIEMPVNNLVYALASKNRIGDCSWIKPGKCAWEWWNDWGLYHVDFEAGINMETYKYYIDFASKYGLEYVILDEGWYNGKKGDLFEVVPQLDIKELVDYAEKRNVSIILWTVFNVLDQQLEEACKYYSHLGVKGFKVDFLDRDDQEAVKMVYRIAEKAAQYKLVLDLHGFYKPTGLNRTYPNILNFEGVFGMEEMKWSTPEVDMPAYDVTFPFIRMMAGSVDYTPGAMRNATKRDFQPIYSNPLSQGTRCHQLATYVVFDSPLTMLCDAPVYYEKEDDFTKFLSDIPLVADETKILTGKLGEYIVTARRYGNDWYIGGLTNWEERSLNVDLSFLNASGIYSATIYQDGINANKQAADYKVRKLTVNHKSVLNMDCASGGGFVVKLTYHQLTAKKELCLPKEIYMIPENNDFNNDQSEYCYSRSLQSENLALFWHKEYGENPMVNPDSTKRFSPQRVIEECERFYKYYTDELQMVQKGCSLTDTYKLLLFVFGGDEGTAFGGGAEDKVGVLWTPAVRITKEPYGALAHEMGHSFQYLSNADCGAGPTGPIMEMSAQYMLWQVYPEWMTFEKYHLDAFLKGTHLSFLHPLNMYHSPFVLEYWSQLHGKEFFGKLSRATKTGEDPVTTYKRITGITQQQFNDEMFDACRRFVTWDLDRVEHVASQYANLHQTKLVDEGNGWYRIDSLNAPQNYGYNAIQLKVPTEGNVVNIDFKGIAGAPGYTNVKTDYAGWRYGFVASLKSGQRVYGDVAKEHEGSVSFTVPENTAYLWFVVSGAPTKHWPIKFNWGAPKTDSSQEEQWAYRFHLKGSDIVKVTK
;
A
#
# COMPACT_ATOMS: atom_id res chain seq x y z
N MET A 1 25.36 14.51 -86.24
CA MET A 1 25.26 13.33 -85.33
C MET A 1 26.33 13.25 -84.23
N LYS A 2 27.13 14.30 -83.94
CA LYS A 2 28.21 14.23 -82.91
C LYS A 2 27.98 15.04 -81.62
N ARG A 3 26.84 15.72 -81.45
CA ARG A 3 26.51 16.47 -80.21
C ARG A 3 25.47 15.80 -79.30
N SER A 4 24.68 14.86 -79.82
CA SER A 4 23.63 14.18 -79.05
C SER A 4 24.11 12.95 -78.29
N VAL A 5 25.29 12.40 -78.63
CA VAL A 5 25.87 11.21 -77.95
C VAL A 5 26.69 11.60 -76.72
N PHE A 6 27.25 12.82 -76.69
CA PHE A 6 28.06 13.28 -75.55
C PHE A 6 27.21 13.70 -74.35
N VAL A 7 25.99 14.25 -74.57
CA VAL A 7 25.06 14.61 -73.49
C VAL A 7 24.41 13.37 -72.86
N LEU A 8 24.19 12.31 -73.64
CA LEU A 8 23.66 11.04 -73.11
C LEU A 8 24.70 10.27 -72.27
N LEU A 9 25.99 10.36 -72.62
CA LEU A 9 27.07 9.69 -71.86
C LEU A 9 27.37 10.41 -70.53
N THR A 10 27.24 11.74 -70.47
CA THR A 10 27.43 12.49 -69.21
C THR A 10 26.23 12.35 -68.26
N ILE A 11 25.01 12.15 -68.77
CA ILE A 11 23.82 11.87 -67.93
C ILE A 11 23.85 10.42 -67.38
N LEU A 12 24.45 9.47 -68.09
CA LEU A 12 24.63 8.09 -67.61
C LEU A 12 25.79 7.91 -66.61
N ILE A 13 26.76 8.84 -66.56
CA ILE A 13 27.86 8.82 -65.58
C ILE A 13 27.50 9.56 -64.28
N VAL A 14 26.48 10.44 -64.29
CA VAL A 14 25.95 11.08 -63.06
C VAL A 14 24.92 10.18 -62.34
N PHE A 15 24.41 9.13 -62.98
CA PHE A 15 23.46 8.18 -62.38
C PHE A 15 24.08 6.90 -61.76
N SER A 16 25.41 6.73 -61.82
CA SER A 16 26.08 5.51 -61.34
C SER A 16 26.75 5.62 -59.97
N HIS A 17 26.48 6.68 -59.19
CA HIS A 17 26.97 6.84 -57.80
C HIS A 17 25.85 7.07 -56.78
N TYR A 18 24.64 6.57 -57.02
CA TYR A 18 23.72 6.25 -55.91
C TYR A 18 24.12 4.88 -55.36
N CYS A 19 25.27 4.82 -54.69
CA CYS A 19 25.50 3.78 -53.70
C CYS A 19 24.52 4.10 -52.56
N SER A 20 23.29 3.60 -52.66
CA SER A 20 22.27 3.78 -51.62
C SER A 20 22.80 3.11 -50.36
N ALA A 21 23.31 3.91 -49.42
CA ALA A 21 23.68 3.42 -48.11
C ALA A 21 22.48 2.69 -47.52
N LYS A 22 22.69 1.43 -47.12
CA LYS A 22 21.69 0.60 -46.46
C LYS A 22 21.40 1.17 -45.07
N ASN A 23 20.41 2.07 -45.01
CA ASN A 23 19.99 2.76 -43.80
C ASN A 23 18.49 2.54 -43.52
N ILE A 24 18.12 2.42 -42.24
CA ILE A 24 16.73 2.44 -41.75
C ILE A 24 16.62 3.61 -40.76
N GLU A 25 15.68 4.52 -41.00
CA GLU A 25 15.34 5.58 -40.05
C GLU A 25 14.11 5.19 -39.22
N VAL A 26 14.14 5.42 -37.91
CA VAL A 26 12.95 5.33 -37.03
C VAL A 26 12.88 6.56 -36.14
N ARG A 27 11.69 7.15 -36.01
CA ARG A 27 11.45 8.32 -35.15
C ARG A 27 10.50 7.97 -34.01
N SER A 28 10.57 8.71 -32.92
CA SER A 28 9.51 8.71 -31.90
C SER A 28 8.16 9.11 -32.54
N PRO A 29 7.03 8.74 -31.93
CA PRO A 29 5.70 9.17 -32.38
C PRO A 29 5.55 10.69 -32.53
N ASP A 30 6.15 11.49 -31.64
CA ASP A 30 6.16 12.96 -31.72
C ASP A 30 7.21 13.55 -32.70
N GLY A 31 8.08 12.69 -33.25
CA GLY A 31 9.10 13.06 -34.22
C GLY A 31 10.38 13.70 -33.63
N LYS A 32 10.44 13.98 -32.33
CA LYS A 32 11.59 14.64 -31.68
C LYS A 32 12.85 13.80 -31.68
N THR A 33 12.72 12.51 -31.38
CA THR A 33 13.85 11.57 -31.32
C THR A 33 13.93 10.78 -32.62
N LYS A 34 15.11 10.72 -33.24
CA LYS A 34 15.37 10.00 -34.48
C LYS A 34 16.56 9.07 -34.29
N VAL A 35 16.42 7.83 -34.72
CA VAL A 35 17.50 6.85 -34.79
C VAL A 35 17.75 6.52 -36.26
N GLU A 36 19.00 6.67 -36.69
CA GLU A 36 19.46 6.25 -38.02
C GLU A 36 20.29 4.98 -37.87
N ILE A 37 19.85 3.88 -38.49
CA ILE A 37 20.50 2.56 -38.36
C ILE A 37 21.13 2.20 -39.71
N ASN A 38 22.46 2.11 -39.75
CA ASN A 38 23.19 1.60 -40.89
C ASN A 38 23.40 0.09 -40.74
N TYR A 39 23.30 -0.66 -41.85
CA TYR A 39 23.49 -2.12 -41.87
C TYR A 39 24.28 -2.57 -43.10
N ASP A 40 25.20 -1.74 -43.62
CA ASP A 40 25.93 -2.09 -44.84
C ASP A 40 27.05 -3.11 -44.58
N LYS A 41 28.07 -2.70 -43.81
CA LYS A 41 29.20 -3.56 -43.40
C LYS A 41 29.07 -4.06 -41.96
N ALA A 42 28.53 -3.21 -41.09
CA ALA A 42 28.26 -3.51 -39.70
C ALA A 42 26.90 -2.87 -39.33
N ILE A 43 26.23 -3.39 -38.30
CA ILE A 43 25.09 -2.69 -37.72
C ILE A 43 25.63 -1.55 -36.86
N SER A 44 25.27 -0.32 -37.21
CA SER A 44 25.55 0.86 -36.38
C SER A 44 24.36 1.78 -36.31
N TYR A 45 24.31 2.63 -35.28
CA TYR A 45 23.23 3.57 -35.08
C TYR A 45 23.75 4.95 -34.66
N LYS A 46 22.98 5.99 -35.03
CA LYS A 46 23.10 7.36 -34.52
C LYS A 46 21.79 7.77 -33.89
N ILE A 47 21.85 8.60 -32.86
CA ILE A 47 20.66 9.17 -32.22
C ILE A 47 20.70 10.69 -32.34
N TYR A 48 19.57 11.24 -32.78
CA TYR A 48 19.30 12.66 -32.78
C TYR A 48 18.11 12.96 -31.88
N HIS A 49 18.15 14.07 -31.18
CA HIS A 49 17.03 14.56 -30.38
C HIS A 49 16.82 16.05 -30.63
N SER A 50 15.64 16.42 -31.14
CA SER A 50 15.32 17.77 -31.62
C SER A 50 16.38 18.28 -32.61
N ASP A 51 16.71 17.43 -33.60
CA ASP A 51 17.71 17.61 -34.66
C ASP A 51 19.18 17.77 -34.22
N GLN A 52 19.48 17.81 -32.92
CA GLN A 52 20.84 17.73 -32.39
C GLN A 52 21.34 16.28 -32.38
N LEU A 53 22.58 16.04 -32.82
CA LEU A 53 23.25 14.76 -32.62
C LEU A 53 23.55 14.57 -31.13
N VAL A 54 23.07 13.47 -30.54
CA VAL A 54 23.25 13.16 -29.11
C VAL A 54 24.03 11.87 -28.88
N LEU A 55 24.10 11.01 -29.90
CA LEU A 55 24.97 9.84 -29.95
C LEU A 55 25.45 9.66 -31.40
N ASP A 56 26.76 9.70 -31.60
CA ASP A 56 27.39 9.47 -32.91
C ASP A 56 27.47 7.96 -33.23
N GLN A 57 27.97 7.64 -34.42
CA GLN A 57 27.98 6.31 -35.01
C GLN A 57 28.52 5.27 -34.03
N SER A 58 27.63 4.39 -33.58
CA SER A 58 27.91 3.40 -32.55
C SER A 58 27.55 2.01 -33.08
N GLU A 59 28.49 1.07 -33.03
CA GLU A 59 28.31 -0.30 -33.55
C GLU A 59 27.70 -1.24 -32.52
N ILE A 60 26.93 -2.22 -33.00
CA ILE A 60 26.30 -3.26 -32.20
C ILE A 60 26.40 -4.62 -32.90
N ALA A 61 26.75 -5.67 -32.15
CA ALA A 61 26.89 -7.02 -32.67
C ALA A 61 26.89 -8.08 -31.55
N LEU A 62 26.63 -9.34 -31.90
CA LEU A 62 26.91 -10.50 -31.05
C LEU A 62 27.94 -11.40 -31.71
N GLN A 63 28.99 -11.75 -30.99
CA GLN A 63 30.00 -12.71 -31.42
C GLN A 63 29.69 -14.08 -30.82
N LEU A 64 29.64 -15.11 -31.67
CA LEU A 64 29.41 -16.49 -31.27
C LEU A 64 30.73 -17.26 -31.17
N GLU A 65 30.72 -18.36 -30.43
CA GLU A 65 31.90 -19.21 -30.19
C GLU A 65 32.51 -19.82 -31.46
N ASP A 66 31.68 -20.08 -32.49
CA ASP A 66 32.13 -20.60 -33.78
C ASP A 66 32.81 -19.53 -34.69
N GLY A 67 32.94 -18.30 -34.19
CA GLY A 67 33.51 -17.16 -34.90
C GLY A 67 32.50 -16.35 -35.71
N THR A 68 31.22 -16.76 -35.76
CA THR A 68 30.16 -15.99 -36.41
C THR A 68 29.89 -14.68 -35.67
N VAL A 69 29.77 -13.57 -36.42
CA VAL A 69 29.40 -12.26 -35.86
C VAL A 69 28.02 -11.83 -36.37
N LEU A 70 27.01 -11.89 -35.50
CA LEU A 70 25.67 -11.38 -35.77
C LEU A 70 25.69 -9.85 -35.71
N GLY A 71 25.86 -9.24 -36.88
CA GLY A 71 26.02 -7.79 -37.01
C GLY A 71 27.03 -7.42 -38.09
N GLU A 72 27.90 -8.36 -38.46
CA GLU A 72 28.84 -8.21 -39.58
C GLU A 72 28.19 -8.58 -40.92
N ASN A 73 28.39 -7.74 -41.92
CA ASN A 73 27.81 -7.84 -43.27
C ASN A 73 26.33 -8.29 -43.27
N PRO A 74 25.47 -7.66 -42.44
CA PRO A 74 24.15 -8.18 -42.14
C PRO A 74 23.24 -8.07 -43.36
N LYS A 75 22.39 -9.08 -43.56
CA LYS A 75 21.40 -9.09 -44.65
C LYS A 75 20.00 -9.04 -44.07
N VAL A 76 19.36 -7.87 -44.16
CA VAL A 76 17.96 -7.68 -43.77
C VAL A 76 17.07 -8.59 -44.62
N LYS A 77 16.23 -9.39 -43.97
CA LYS A 77 15.17 -10.20 -44.58
C LYS A 77 13.88 -9.39 -44.68
N SER A 78 13.52 -8.70 -43.60
CA SER A 78 12.33 -7.86 -43.49
C SER A 78 12.47 -6.93 -42.29
N PHE A 79 11.73 -5.82 -42.27
CA PHE A 79 11.54 -5.03 -41.07
C PHE A 79 10.08 -4.56 -40.96
N HIS A 80 9.61 -4.35 -39.74
CA HIS A 80 8.27 -3.84 -39.44
C HIS A 80 8.35 -2.66 -38.48
N LYS A 81 7.47 -1.68 -38.66
CA LYS A 81 7.36 -0.52 -37.76
C LYS A 81 5.95 -0.44 -37.21
N ASP A 82 5.85 -0.33 -35.89
CA ASP A 82 4.59 -0.20 -35.16
C ASP A 82 4.63 1.04 -34.28
N VAL A 83 3.49 1.71 -34.13
CA VAL A 83 3.31 2.70 -33.07
C VAL A 83 2.55 2.02 -31.94
N VAL A 84 3.10 2.08 -30.74
CA VAL A 84 2.55 1.42 -29.55
C VAL A 84 2.28 2.48 -28.49
N ASN A 85 1.05 2.45 -27.96
CA ASN A 85 0.64 3.20 -26.79
C ASN A 85 0.20 2.19 -25.73
N GLU A 86 0.96 2.07 -24.65
CA GLU A 86 0.74 1.06 -23.60
C GLU A 86 0.58 1.73 -22.25
N SER A 87 -0.49 1.38 -21.52
CA SER A 87 -0.65 1.70 -20.10
C SER A 87 -0.06 0.57 -19.26
N ILE A 88 0.77 0.92 -18.29
CA ILE A 88 1.51 -0.01 -17.45
C ILE A 88 1.11 0.26 -16.00
N GLU A 89 0.53 -0.75 -15.35
CA GLU A 89 0.35 -0.79 -13.90
C GLU A 89 1.70 -1.00 -13.21
N SER A 90 1.95 -0.28 -12.13
CA SER A 90 3.22 -0.31 -11.41
C SER A 90 2.99 -0.32 -9.90
N PRO A 91 2.50 -1.44 -9.33
CA PRO A 91 2.32 -1.54 -7.89
C PRO A 91 3.66 -1.35 -7.16
N PHE A 92 3.60 -0.72 -5.99
CA PHE A 92 4.77 -0.49 -5.13
C PHE A 92 5.90 0.30 -5.80
N TYR A 93 5.54 1.23 -6.68
CA TYR A 93 6.48 2.08 -7.41
C TYR A 93 6.17 3.57 -7.20
N ARG A 94 6.84 4.46 -7.94
CA ARG A 94 6.67 5.93 -7.86
C ARG A 94 5.37 6.47 -8.50
N PHE A 95 4.66 5.61 -9.23
CA PHE A 95 3.33 5.86 -9.81
C PHE A 95 2.48 4.60 -9.62
N SER A 96 1.17 4.77 -9.45
CA SER A 96 0.22 3.64 -9.50
C SER A 96 0.17 3.01 -10.90
N SER A 97 0.17 3.85 -11.93
CA SER A 97 0.30 3.46 -13.34
C SER A 97 0.89 4.60 -14.16
N PHE A 98 1.43 4.30 -15.34
CA PHE A 98 1.89 5.29 -16.30
C PHE A 98 1.75 4.80 -17.75
N THR A 99 1.74 5.72 -18.70
CA THR A 99 1.63 5.41 -20.13
C THR A 99 2.95 5.64 -20.84
N VAL A 100 3.30 4.73 -21.76
CA VAL A 100 4.42 4.89 -22.67
C VAL A 100 3.94 4.92 -24.12
N HIS A 101 4.51 5.84 -24.90
CA HIS A 101 4.20 5.98 -26.32
C HIS A 101 5.51 5.93 -27.12
N TYR A 102 5.64 4.91 -27.97
CA TYR A 102 6.86 4.66 -28.72
C TYR A 102 6.59 4.10 -30.12
N ARG A 103 7.59 4.24 -30.98
CA ARG A 103 7.64 3.52 -32.26
C ARG A 103 8.60 2.35 -32.13
N LYS A 104 8.09 1.15 -32.38
CA LYS A 104 8.85 -0.09 -32.46
C LYS A 104 9.36 -0.28 -33.89
N LEU A 105 10.61 -0.71 -34.05
CA LEU A 105 11.19 -1.21 -35.29
C LEU A 105 11.74 -2.61 -35.02
N LEU A 106 11.13 -3.63 -35.60
CA LEU A 106 11.63 -5.00 -35.54
C LEU A 106 12.27 -5.37 -36.88
N THR A 107 13.59 -5.59 -36.89
CA THR A 107 14.34 -5.97 -38.08
C THR A 107 14.74 -7.44 -37.99
N THR A 108 14.37 -8.24 -38.98
CA THR A 108 14.73 -9.66 -39.07
C THR A 108 15.86 -9.84 -40.09
N PHE A 109 16.92 -10.55 -39.73
CA PHE A 109 18.07 -10.81 -40.59
C PHE A 109 18.07 -12.24 -41.13
N LYS A 110 18.75 -12.46 -42.27
CA LYS A 110 18.78 -13.76 -42.95
C LYS A 110 19.51 -14.86 -42.17
N ASN A 111 20.43 -14.50 -41.28
CA ASN A 111 21.21 -15.41 -40.43
C ASN A 111 20.52 -15.72 -39.08
N GLY A 112 19.20 -15.55 -38.99
CA GLY A 112 18.41 -16.16 -37.90
C GLY A 112 18.37 -15.38 -36.58
N PHE A 113 18.61 -14.06 -36.61
CA PHE A 113 18.40 -13.17 -35.47
C PHE A 113 17.54 -11.98 -35.85
N GLN A 114 16.99 -11.31 -34.83
CA GLN A 114 16.25 -10.06 -34.97
C GLN A 114 16.84 -8.98 -34.06
N LEU A 115 16.60 -7.74 -34.43
CA LEU A 115 16.95 -6.56 -33.64
C LEU A 115 15.69 -5.71 -33.48
N GLU A 116 15.29 -5.49 -32.23
CA GLU A 116 14.14 -4.64 -31.88
C GLU A 116 14.67 -3.30 -31.37
N PHE A 117 14.28 -2.20 -32.01
CA PHE A 117 14.43 -0.85 -31.49
C PHE A 117 13.09 -0.32 -31.01
N ARG A 118 13.10 0.46 -29.93
CA ARG A 118 11.95 1.26 -29.46
C ARG A 118 12.41 2.70 -29.28
N VAL A 119 11.66 3.63 -29.87
CA VAL A 119 11.94 5.07 -29.82
C VAL A 119 10.75 5.78 -29.19
N TYR A 120 10.93 6.27 -27.97
CA TYR A 120 9.92 6.84 -27.10
C TYR A 120 9.83 8.37 -27.24
N ASN A 121 8.64 8.93 -26.95
CA ASN A 121 8.45 10.38 -26.92
C ASN A 121 9.24 11.08 -25.80
N ASN A 122 9.48 10.41 -24.68
CA ASN A 122 10.25 10.96 -23.55
C ASN A 122 11.77 10.93 -23.77
N GLY A 123 12.24 10.96 -25.02
CA GLY A 123 13.66 10.93 -25.37
C GLY A 123 14.33 9.56 -25.23
N GLY A 124 13.61 8.52 -24.82
CA GLY A 124 14.12 7.15 -24.70
C GLY A 124 14.39 6.46 -26.03
N VAL A 125 15.55 5.85 -26.18
CA VAL A 125 15.87 4.87 -27.22
C VAL A 125 16.30 3.58 -26.54
N ALA A 126 15.74 2.45 -26.95
CA ALA A 126 16.18 1.15 -26.48
C ALA A 126 16.33 0.16 -27.63
N TYR A 127 17.32 -0.72 -27.55
CA TYR A 127 17.44 -1.85 -28.48
C TYR A 127 17.71 -3.17 -27.76
N ARG A 128 17.36 -4.28 -28.39
CA ARG A 128 17.77 -5.63 -27.96
C ARG A 128 17.88 -6.62 -29.11
N PHE A 129 18.75 -7.61 -28.94
CA PHE A 129 18.81 -8.78 -29.81
C PHE A 129 17.74 -9.81 -29.44
N ILE A 130 17.20 -10.48 -30.45
CA ILE A 130 16.33 -11.65 -30.30
C ILE A 130 16.92 -12.75 -31.15
N VAL A 131 17.29 -13.87 -30.52
CA VAL A 131 18.02 -14.95 -31.20
C VAL A 131 17.05 -16.10 -31.48
N ASP A 132 16.61 -16.23 -32.74
CA ASP A 132 15.51 -17.12 -33.17
C ASP A 132 16.02 -18.47 -33.73
N GLN A 133 17.28 -18.82 -33.47
CA GLN A 133 17.83 -20.10 -33.92
C GLN A 133 17.37 -21.26 -33.02
N ASN A 134 17.05 -22.41 -33.62
CA ASN A 134 16.52 -23.60 -32.93
C ASN A 134 17.59 -24.40 -32.14
N ASN A 135 18.79 -23.85 -31.93
CA ASN A 135 19.90 -24.53 -31.26
C ASN A 135 20.39 -23.69 -30.08
N ASN A 136 20.97 -24.35 -29.08
CA ASN A 136 21.71 -23.67 -28.00
C ASN A 136 22.92 -22.94 -28.61
N LEU A 137 23.08 -21.67 -28.29
CA LEU A 137 24.16 -20.82 -28.81
C LEU A 137 25.05 -20.34 -27.68
N VAL A 138 26.35 -20.27 -27.94
CA VAL A 138 27.34 -19.73 -27.01
C VAL A 138 27.80 -18.37 -27.54
N VAL A 139 27.57 -17.33 -26.75
CA VAL A 139 27.97 -15.94 -27.07
C VAL A 139 29.32 -15.68 -26.44
N SER A 140 30.33 -15.49 -27.28
CA SER A 140 31.68 -15.14 -26.84
C SER A 140 31.77 -13.70 -26.36
N ASN A 141 31.08 -12.77 -27.04
CA ASN A 141 31.08 -11.35 -26.67
C ASN A 141 29.87 -10.61 -27.26
N GLU A 142 29.54 -9.46 -26.70
CA GLU A 142 28.60 -8.49 -27.26
C GLU A 142 29.32 -7.16 -27.52
N THR A 143 29.16 -6.64 -28.75
CA THR A 143 29.59 -5.28 -29.08
C THR A 143 28.45 -4.32 -28.77
N ALA A 144 28.70 -3.37 -27.87
CA ALA A 144 27.78 -2.28 -27.56
C ALA A 144 28.57 -0.97 -27.43
N HIS A 145 28.62 -0.17 -28.49
CA HIS A 145 29.32 1.11 -28.46
C HIS A 145 28.39 2.29 -28.16
N PHE A 146 28.96 3.34 -27.59
CA PHE A 146 28.30 4.60 -27.28
C PHE A 146 29.27 5.76 -27.54
N ASN A 147 29.30 6.24 -28.79
CA ASN A 147 30.21 7.28 -29.26
C ASN A 147 29.58 8.67 -29.21
N PHE A 148 30.39 9.67 -28.91
CA PHE A 148 30.02 11.08 -28.87
C PHE A 148 30.88 11.88 -29.87
N ASP A 149 30.31 12.98 -30.36
CA ASP A 149 30.95 13.90 -31.30
C ASP A 149 31.82 14.96 -30.61
N GLU A 150 31.57 15.22 -29.33
CA GLU A 150 32.31 16.17 -28.50
C GLU A 150 32.88 15.55 -27.21
N ASN A 151 33.79 16.29 -26.56
CA ASN A 151 34.30 15.98 -25.23
C ASN A 151 33.31 16.48 -24.16
N TYR A 152 32.32 15.67 -23.83
CA TYR A 152 31.30 15.99 -22.83
C TYR A 152 31.75 15.70 -21.40
N LYS A 153 31.04 16.27 -20.42
CA LYS A 153 31.21 15.91 -19.00
C LYS A 153 30.46 14.61 -18.71
N VAL A 154 31.06 13.73 -17.92
CA VAL A 154 30.58 12.38 -17.61
C VAL A 154 30.47 12.21 -16.10
N TYR A 155 29.41 11.55 -15.66
CA TYR A 155 29.16 11.09 -14.30
C TYR A 155 29.25 9.56 -14.30
N ALA A 156 30.35 9.03 -13.78
CA ALA A 156 30.69 7.62 -13.84
C ALA A 156 30.97 7.04 -12.44
N ALA A 157 30.31 5.92 -12.11
CA ALA A 157 30.60 5.14 -10.92
C ALA A 157 31.52 3.97 -11.30
N HIS A 158 32.78 4.05 -10.88
CA HIS A 158 33.80 3.07 -11.22
C HIS A 158 33.73 1.87 -10.29
N THR A 159 34.07 0.69 -10.80
CA THR A 159 34.22 -0.53 -10.00
C THR A 159 35.22 -0.35 -8.85
N THR A 160 34.92 -0.95 -7.71
CA THR A 160 35.76 -0.94 -6.50
C THR A 160 36.57 -2.22 -6.34
N GLY A 161 36.29 -3.25 -7.16
CA GLY A 161 36.96 -4.55 -7.15
C GLY A 161 38.42 -4.44 -7.65
N LYS A 162 39.39 -4.49 -6.73
CA LYS A 162 40.82 -4.35 -7.09
C LYS A 162 41.41 -5.61 -7.73
N LYS A 163 40.94 -6.80 -7.34
CA LYS A 163 41.44 -8.10 -7.84
C LYS A 163 40.66 -8.56 -9.06
N ASP A 164 39.34 -8.58 -8.96
CA ASP A 164 38.42 -8.79 -10.08
C ASP A 164 37.50 -7.56 -10.17
N PRO A 165 37.69 -6.68 -11.18
CA PRO A 165 36.84 -5.51 -11.39
C PRO A 165 35.37 -5.84 -11.70
N LEU A 166 35.05 -7.11 -12.01
CA LEU A 166 33.69 -7.60 -12.28
C LEU A 166 33.01 -8.18 -11.04
N ALA A 167 33.70 -8.22 -9.90
CA ALA A 167 33.17 -8.74 -8.64
C ALA A 167 33.21 -7.65 -7.55
N MET A 168 32.08 -7.02 -7.28
CA MET A 168 31.89 -5.96 -6.27
C MET A 168 30.42 -5.70 -5.96
N ALA A 169 30.13 -5.04 -4.84
CA ALA A 169 28.79 -4.77 -4.32
C ALA A 169 27.98 -3.69 -5.08
N PHE A 170 28.52 -3.09 -6.14
CA PHE A 170 27.91 -2.01 -6.94
C PHE A 170 27.66 -0.70 -6.17
N GLN A 171 28.50 -0.45 -5.16
CA GLN A 171 28.47 0.74 -4.32
C GLN A 171 29.70 1.62 -4.62
N ASN A 172 29.48 2.80 -5.17
CA ASN A 172 30.51 3.84 -5.30
C ASN A 172 29.85 5.21 -5.55
N THR A 173 30.62 6.27 -5.27
CA THR A 173 30.27 7.63 -5.66
C THR A 173 30.49 7.87 -7.16
N TYR A 174 29.97 8.99 -7.68
CA TYR A 174 30.15 9.37 -9.09
C TYR A 174 31.38 10.27 -9.27
N ALA A 175 32.34 9.80 -10.05
CA ALA A 175 33.40 10.65 -10.59
C ALA A 175 32.81 11.56 -11.67
N VAL A 176 33.09 12.86 -11.57
CA VAL A 176 32.62 13.88 -12.52
C VAL A 176 33.81 14.45 -13.28
N THR A 177 34.00 14.00 -14.52
CA THR A 177 35.17 14.35 -15.34
C THR A 177 34.78 14.65 -16.79
N ASP A 178 35.68 15.25 -17.56
CA ASP A 178 35.53 15.31 -19.02
C ASP A 178 35.75 13.90 -19.61
N LEU A 179 35.05 13.55 -20.69
CA LEU A 179 35.10 12.22 -21.33
C LEU A 179 36.54 11.74 -21.59
N ASN A 180 37.40 12.62 -22.10
CA ASN A 180 38.81 12.29 -22.38
C ASN A 180 39.70 12.13 -21.13
N LYS A 181 39.16 12.35 -19.93
CA LYS A 181 39.83 12.19 -18.63
C LYS A 181 39.17 11.13 -17.76
N VAL A 182 38.15 10.44 -18.26
CA VAL A 182 37.52 9.32 -17.54
C VAL A 182 38.58 8.22 -17.35
N ASP A 183 38.64 7.68 -16.13
CA ASP A 183 39.59 6.61 -15.80
C ASP A 183 39.28 5.33 -16.60
N SER A 184 40.32 4.55 -16.90
CA SER A 184 40.21 3.34 -17.72
C SER A 184 39.54 2.14 -17.03
N SER A 185 39.28 2.22 -15.72
CA SER A 185 38.56 1.17 -14.98
C SER A 185 37.11 1.02 -15.46
N LEU A 186 36.54 -0.16 -15.20
CA LEU A 186 35.15 -0.44 -15.58
C LEU A 186 34.19 0.47 -14.80
N ILE A 187 33.13 0.86 -15.47
CA ILE A 187 32.04 1.70 -14.96
C ILE A 187 30.80 0.84 -14.92
N PHE A 188 30.15 0.73 -13.77
CA PHE A 188 28.86 0.06 -13.68
C PHE A 188 27.72 1.03 -13.97
N LEU A 189 26.60 0.49 -14.46
CA LEU A 189 25.44 1.29 -14.87
C LEU A 189 24.54 1.64 -13.66
N PRO A 190 23.80 2.76 -13.72
CA PRO A 190 23.72 3.72 -14.83
C PRO A 190 24.86 4.74 -14.88
N MET A 191 25.19 5.22 -16.08
CA MET A 191 26.16 6.31 -16.31
C MET A 191 25.50 7.45 -17.09
N THR A 192 25.82 8.70 -16.76
CA THR A 192 25.23 9.89 -17.40
C THR A 192 26.27 10.79 -18.05
N VAL A 193 25.93 11.32 -19.23
CA VAL A 193 26.72 12.31 -19.98
C VAL A 193 25.94 13.63 -20.06
N ASP A 194 26.60 14.73 -19.74
CA ASP A 194 26.05 16.08 -19.86
C ASP A 194 26.28 16.64 -21.26
N LEU A 195 25.21 16.67 -22.06
CA LEU A 195 25.21 17.08 -23.46
C LEU A 195 25.16 18.61 -23.63
N LYS A 196 25.34 19.37 -22.54
CA LYS A 196 25.21 20.84 -22.46
C LYS A 196 23.77 21.32 -22.66
N GLU A 197 23.54 22.61 -22.44
CA GLU A 197 22.21 23.26 -22.60
C GLU A 197 21.08 22.58 -21.78
N GLY A 198 21.44 21.96 -20.65
CA GLY A 198 20.51 21.25 -19.77
C GLY A 198 20.27 19.78 -20.17
N LYS A 199 20.62 19.36 -21.38
CA LYS A 199 20.36 17.98 -21.85
C LYS A 199 21.27 16.96 -21.19
N LYS A 200 20.71 15.80 -20.83
CA LYS A 200 21.44 14.67 -20.25
C LYS A 200 21.17 13.40 -21.04
N LEU A 201 22.19 12.57 -21.23
CA LEU A 201 22.04 11.23 -21.81
C LEU A 201 22.49 10.20 -20.77
N THR A 202 21.58 9.31 -20.39
CA THR A 202 21.85 8.23 -19.43
C THR A 202 21.83 6.88 -20.14
N ILE A 203 22.88 6.09 -19.90
CA ILE A 203 23.02 4.72 -20.39
C ILE A 203 22.68 3.77 -19.24
N THR A 204 21.80 2.82 -19.49
CA THR A 204 21.44 1.74 -18.55
C THR A 204 20.89 0.53 -19.31
N GLU A 205 20.35 -0.45 -18.61
CA GLU A 205 19.72 -1.64 -19.19
C GLU A 205 18.45 -2.07 -18.43
N SER A 206 17.65 -2.94 -19.04
CA SER A 206 16.42 -3.50 -18.47
C SER A 206 16.16 -4.91 -18.99
N ASP A 207 15.34 -5.68 -18.28
CA ASP A 207 15.00 -7.07 -18.59
C ASP A 207 16.25 -7.97 -18.62
N LEU A 208 17.15 -7.74 -17.65
CA LEU A 208 18.37 -8.54 -17.48
C LEU A 208 18.01 -9.90 -16.90
N GLU A 209 17.76 -10.88 -17.77
CA GLU A 209 17.41 -12.26 -17.41
C GLU A 209 18.30 -13.24 -18.19
N ASP A 210 18.91 -14.19 -17.48
CA ASP A 210 19.75 -15.23 -18.08
C ASP A 210 20.81 -14.68 -19.07
N TYR A 211 21.45 -13.56 -18.71
CA TYR A 211 22.49 -12.90 -19.47
C TYR A 211 23.35 -12.02 -18.53
N PRO A 212 24.65 -11.81 -18.79
CA PRO A 212 25.49 -10.97 -17.93
C PRO A 212 25.14 -9.47 -18.05
N GLY A 213 25.27 -8.74 -16.94
CA GLY A 213 25.12 -7.30 -16.90
C GLY A 213 26.22 -6.57 -17.68
N MET A 214 25.91 -5.37 -18.16
CA MET A 214 26.85 -4.54 -18.90
C MET A 214 27.58 -3.56 -18.00
N PHE A 215 28.90 -3.62 -18.05
CA PHE A 215 29.78 -2.53 -17.66
C PHE A 215 30.14 -1.70 -18.88
N LEU A 216 30.67 -0.51 -18.63
CA LEU A 216 31.26 0.35 -19.65
C LEU A 216 32.75 0.53 -19.39
N ARG A 217 33.50 0.73 -20.47
CA ARG A 217 34.87 1.25 -20.42
C ARG A 217 35.03 2.30 -21.50
N VAL A 218 35.90 3.29 -21.26
CA VAL A 218 36.29 4.24 -22.31
C VAL A 218 36.86 3.47 -23.49
N ASN A 219 36.33 3.71 -24.68
CA ASN A 219 36.75 2.98 -25.87
C ASN A 219 38.15 3.41 -26.34
N PRO A 220 38.85 2.59 -27.15
CA PRO A 220 40.21 2.90 -27.61
C PRO A 220 40.36 4.23 -28.36
N SER A 221 39.28 4.73 -28.97
CA SER A 221 39.29 6.02 -29.67
C SER A 221 39.18 7.24 -28.74
N GLN A 222 38.90 7.02 -27.44
CA GLN A 222 38.63 8.06 -26.43
C GLN A 222 37.53 9.05 -26.84
N LYS A 223 36.56 8.59 -27.64
CA LYS A 223 35.39 9.37 -28.07
C LYS A 223 34.07 8.85 -27.51
N GLY A 224 34.13 7.87 -26.61
CA GLY A 224 32.94 7.24 -26.06
C GLY A 224 33.27 6.01 -25.27
N PHE A 225 32.30 5.11 -25.18
CA PHE A 225 32.35 3.91 -24.35
C PHE A 225 32.05 2.65 -25.16
N GLU A 226 32.57 1.53 -24.67
CA GLU A 226 32.26 0.18 -25.13
C GLU A 226 31.73 -0.67 -23.96
N GLY A 227 30.77 -1.53 -24.25
CA GLY A 227 30.23 -2.51 -23.31
C GLY A 227 31.26 -3.59 -22.98
N VAL A 228 31.32 -3.97 -21.70
CA VAL A 228 32.14 -5.06 -21.17
C VAL A 228 31.24 -5.96 -20.33
N PHE A 229 31.41 -7.28 -20.49
CA PHE A 229 30.55 -8.29 -19.87
C PHE A 229 31.39 -9.27 -19.08
N ALA A 230 30.86 -9.73 -17.94
CA ALA A 230 31.53 -10.76 -17.17
C ALA A 230 31.52 -12.09 -17.93
N GLY A 231 32.67 -12.75 -18.04
CA GLY A 231 32.75 -14.11 -18.57
C GLY A 231 31.98 -15.10 -17.68
N TYR A 232 31.43 -16.13 -18.31
CA TYR A 232 30.67 -17.19 -17.65
C TYR A 232 31.55 -17.88 -16.59
N PRO A 233 31.05 -18.17 -15.37
CA PRO A 233 31.86 -18.81 -14.34
C PRO A 233 32.33 -20.22 -14.74
N ALA A 234 33.64 -20.44 -14.75
CA ALA A 234 34.24 -21.77 -14.97
C ALA A 234 34.50 -22.49 -13.64
N GLU A 235 35.05 -21.77 -12.67
CA GLU A 235 35.30 -22.25 -11.31
C GLU A 235 34.89 -21.19 -10.28
N VAL A 236 34.41 -21.66 -9.13
CA VAL A 236 34.01 -20.83 -7.99
C VAL A 236 34.64 -21.37 -6.72
N ASP A 237 34.83 -20.50 -5.73
CA ASP A 237 35.25 -20.83 -4.37
C ASP A 237 34.42 -20.03 -3.35
N TYR A 238 34.59 -20.31 -2.06
CA TYR A 238 33.77 -19.74 -0.99
C TYR A 238 34.61 -19.02 0.05
N TYR A 239 34.18 -17.83 0.45
CA TYR A 239 34.81 -17.13 1.56
C TYR A 239 34.48 -17.81 2.90
N SER A 240 35.51 -18.14 3.68
CA SER A 240 35.39 -18.97 4.89
C SER A 240 34.67 -18.30 6.07
N TRP A 241 34.44 -16.99 6.03
CA TRP A 241 33.78 -16.25 7.11
C TRP A 241 32.26 -16.19 6.98
N ARG A 242 31.70 -16.32 5.76
CA ARG A 242 30.24 -16.22 5.51
C ARG A 242 29.71 -17.10 4.37
N SER A 243 30.53 -18.00 3.84
CA SER A 243 30.18 -18.92 2.74
C SER A 243 29.69 -18.23 1.46
N GLN A 244 30.11 -16.99 1.22
CA GLN A 244 29.83 -16.27 -0.02
C GLN A 244 30.61 -16.89 -1.18
N GLU A 245 29.90 -17.27 -2.23
CA GLU A 245 30.47 -17.77 -3.49
C GLU A 245 31.14 -16.64 -4.28
N HIS A 246 32.38 -16.84 -4.74
CA HIS A 246 33.07 -15.93 -5.64
C HIS A 246 33.72 -16.69 -6.80
N VAL A 247 33.84 -16.03 -7.94
CA VAL A 247 34.41 -16.63 -9.15
C VAL A 247 35.94 -16.59 -9.10
N THR A 248 36.58 -17.72 -9.32
CA THR A 248 38.05 -17.84 -9.37
C THR A 248 38.57 -17.95 -10.80
N GLN A 249 37.77 -18.51 -11.71
CA GLN A 249 38.07 -18.59 -13.13
C GLN A 249 36.82 -18.36 -13.98
N ARG A 250 36.98 -17.62 -15.08
CA ARG A 250 35.94 -17.36 -16.08
C ARG A 250 36.27 -18.02 -17.40
N GLU A 251 35.22 -18.42 -18.10
CA GLU A 251 35.28 -18.92 -19.47
C GLU A 251 35.61 -17.80 -20.46
N SER A 252 35.99 -18.18 -21.68
CA SER A 252 36.21 -17.24 -22.79
C SER A 252 34.92 -16.72 -23.43
N TYR A 253 33.77 -17.20 -23.00
CA TYR A 253 32.44 -16.78 -23.44
C TYR A 253 31.64 -16.16 -22.29
N ILE A 254 30.63 -15.35 -22.64
CA ILE A 254 29.87 -14.55 -21.67
C ILE A 254 28.48 -15.13 -21.38
N ALA A 255 27.89 -15.86 -22.32
CA ALA A 255 26.55 -16.41 -22.14
C ALA A 255 26.28 -17.68 -22.97
N LYS A 256 25.42 -18.56 -22.42
CA LYS A 256 24.78 -19.67 -23.12
C LYS A 256 23.30 -19.34 -23.32
N LEU A 257 22.85 -19.30 -24.57
CA LEU A 257 21.49 -18.91 -24.92
C LEU A 257 20.60 -20.12 -25.22
N ASN A 258 19.35 -20.02 -24.78
CA ASN A 258 18.26 -20.90 -25.18
C ASN A 258 17.66 -20.45 -26.53
N ALA A 259 16.93 -21.35 -27.19
CA ALA A 259 16.22 -21.02 -28.43
C ALA A 259 15.18 -19.90 -28.19
N LYS A 260 15.13 -18.91 -29.10
CA LYS A 260 14.19 -17.76 -29.07
C LYS A 260 14.34 -16.83 -27.87
N GLN A 261 15.52 -16.79 -27.26
CA GLN A 261 15.80 -15.90 -26.14
C GLN A 261 15.83 -14.43 -26.58
N GLN A 262 15.18 -13.57 -25.79
CA GLN A 262 15.27 -12.12 -25.89
C GLN A 262 16.40 -11.69 -24.97
N LEU A 263 17.38 -10.96 -25.50
CA LEU A 263 18.47 -10.43 -24.69
C LEU A 263 18.04 -9.11 -24.00
N PRO A 264 18.78 -8.67 -22.97
CA PRO A 264 18.43 -7.46 -22.22
C PRO A 264 18.36 -6.23 -23.13
N TRP A 265 17.52 -5.28 -22.75
CA TRP A 265 17.44 -3.98 -23.41
C TRP A 265 18.65 -3.12 -23.07
N ARG A 266 19.32 -2.57 -24.09
CA ARG A 266 20.25 -1.44 -23.93
C ARG A 266 19.47 -0.16 -24.04
N ILE A 267 19.52 0.67 -22.99
CA ILE A 267 18.74 1.91 -22.90
C ILE A 267 19.67 3.11 -23.03
N ILE A 268 19.30 4.03 -23.91
CA ILE A 268 19.90 5.34 -24.09
C ILE A 268 18.78 6.36 -23.90
N SER A 269 18.74 7.01 -22.74
CA SER A 269 17.68 7.94 -22.38
C SER A 269 18.17 9.37 -22.45
N VAL A 270 17.52 10.20 -23.27
CA VAL A 270 17.82 11.64 -23.36
C VAL A 270 16.77 12.43 -22.60
N SER A 271 17.19 13.27 -21.65
CA SER A 271 16.32 14.21 -20.93
C SER A 271 16.66 15.64 -21.35
N GLU A 272 15.64 16.48 -21.55
CA GLU A 272 15.82 17.91 -21.86
C GLU A 272 16.08 18.73 -20.58
N LYS A 273 15.61 18.23 -19.43
CA LYS A 273 15.79 18.85 -18.11
C LYS A 273 16.12 17.80 -17.05
N ASP A 274 16.97 18.15 -16.09
CA ASP A 274 17.36 17.26 -15.00
C ASP A 274 16.14 16.71 -14.23
N ILE A 275 15.07 17.52 -14.04
CA ILE A 275 13.84 17.10 -13.35
C ILE A 275 13.09 15.93 -14.02
N GLU A 276 13.37 15.64 -15.29
CA GLU A 276 12.76 14.52 -16.03
C GLU A 276 13.44 13.18 -15.71
N MET A 277 14.69 13.21 -15.24
CA MET A 277 15.49 12.01 -14.99
C MET A 277 14.91 11.14 -13.86
N PRO A 278 14.64 11.67 -12.64
CA PRO A 278 14.21 10.83 -11.51
C PRO A 278 12.82 10.20 -11.70
N VAL A 279 12.02 10.68 -12.64
CA VAL A 279 10.68 10.15 -12.98
C VAL A 279 10.66 9.44 -14.34
N ASN A 280 11.83 9.16 -14.91
CA ASN A 280 11.96 8.35 -16.11
C ASN A 280 11.65 6.87 -15.80
N ASN A 281 10.64 6.32 -16.48
CA ASN A 281 10.13 4.97 -16.20
C ASN A 281 10.58 3.91 -17.23
N LEU A 282 11.59 4.19 -18.07
CA LEU A 282 11.97 3.30 -19.17
C LEU A 282 12.44 1.92 -18.67
N VAL A 283 13.20 1.86 -17.58
CA VAL A 283 13.69 0.58 -17.04
C VAL A 283 12.53 -0.31 -16.60
N TYR A 284 11.53 0.24 -15.91
CA TYR A 284 10.31 -0.50 -15.56
C TYR A 284 9.49 -0.85 -16.82
N ALA A 285 9.32 0.10 -17.74
CA ALA A 285 8.48 -0.07 -18.94
C ALA A 285 8.99 -1.14 -19.92
N LEU A 286 10.29 -1.35 -19.98
CA LEU A 286 10.94 -2.32 -20.87
C LEU A 286 11.02 -3.73 -20.29
N ALA A 287 10.88 -3.87 -18.97
CA ALA A 287 10.98 -5.16 -18.28
C ALA A 287 9.78 -6.07 -18.59
N SER A 288 9.99 -7.37 -18.41
CA SER A 288 8.93 -8.38 -18.44
C SER A 288 7.76 -8.03 -17.50
N LYS A 289 6.55 -8.49 -17.87
CA LYS A 289 5.34 -8.29 -17.06
C LYS A 289 5.39 -9.16 -15.79
N ASN A 290 4.60 -8.76 -14.79
CA ASN A 290 4.38 -9.51 -13.55
C ASN A 290 4.09 -11.01 -13.83
N ARG A 291 4.86 -11.89 -13.18
CA ARG A 291 4.77 -13.37 -13.28
C ARG A 291 4.12 -14.04 -12.06
N ILE A 292 3.87 -13.30 -10.99
CA ILE A 292 3.32 -13.85 -9.73
C ILE A 292 1.80 -13.66 -9.61
N GLY A 293 1.19 -12.86 -10.48
CA GLY A 293 -0.25 -12.62 -10.49
C GLY A 293 -0.67 -11.70 -9.35
N ASP A 294 -1.36 -12.24 -8.34
CA ASP A 294 -1.89 -11.46 -7.21
C ASP A 294 -0.76 -10.92 -6.32
N CYS A 295 -0.81 -9.60 -6.10
CA CYS A 295 0.16 -8.86 -5.31
C CYS A 295 -0.40 -8.36 -3.96
N SER A 296 -1.64 -8.72 -3.61
CA SER A 296 -2.33 -8.19 -2.41
C SER A 296 -1.68 -8.57 -1.08
N TRP A 297 -0.89 -9.65 -1.05
CA TRP A 297 -0.12 -10.10 0.11
C TRP A 297 1.18 -9.32 0.34
N ILE A 298 1.67 -8.58 -0.65
CA ILE A 298 2.92 -7.82 -0.57
C ILE A 298 2.64 -6.52 0.18
N LYS A 299 3.36 -6.30 1.29
CA LYS A 299 3.28 -5.08 2.09
C LYS A 299 4.58 -4.27 2.01
N PRO A 300 4.58 -3.10 1.35
CA PRO A 300 5.58 -2.05 1.59
C PRO A 300 5.60 -1.67 3.07
N GLY A 301 6.71 -1.11 3.55
CA GLY A 301 6.80 -0.68 4.94
C GLY A 301 8.17 -0.18 5.38
N LYS A 302 8.26 0.26 6.63
CA LYS A 302 9.49 0.68 7.28
C LYS A 302 9.99 -0.41 8.21
N CYS A 303 11.30 -0.49 8.35
CA CYS A 303 11.96 -1.43 9.23
C CYS A 303 12.72 -0.71 10.35
N ALA A 304 12.50 -1.10 11.60
CA ALA A 304 13.46 -0.77 12.65
C ALA A 304 14.71 -1.62 12.42
N TRP A 305 15.83 -0.97 12.07
CA TRP A 305 17.04 -1.67 11.63
C TRP A 305 18.17 -1.52 12.64
N GLU A 306 18.80 -2.64 12.94
CA GLU A 306 19.70 -2.84 14.08
C GLU A 306 21.17 -2.85 13.67
N TRP A 307 21.47 -3.20 12.42
CA TRP A 307 22.83 -3.39 11.93
C TRP A 307 23.63 -2.09 11.81
N TRP A 308 23.02 -1.02 11.27
CA TRP A 308 23.71 0.25 11.06
C TRP A 308 24.21 0.85 12.37
N ASN A 309 23.35 0.88 13.38
CA ASN A 309 23.69 1.35 14.71
C ASN A 309 24.42 0.31 15.57
N ASP A 310 24.74 -0.87 15.03
CA ASP A 310 25.51 -1.93 15.68
C ASP A 310 24.87 -2.42 16.99
N TRP A 311 23.55 -2.62 16.97
CA TRP A 311 22.73 -2.92 18.16
C TRP A 311 22.98 -1.95 19.32
N GLY A 312 23.32 -0.68 19.03
CA GLY A 312 23.84 0.32 19.96
C GLY A 312 22.85 0.89 20.98
N LEU A 313 22.07 0.01 21.63
CA LEU A 313 21.17 0.37 22.73
C LEU A 313 21.98 0.71 24.00
N TYR A 314 21.51 1.71 24.75
CA TYR A 314 22.05 2.06 26.06
C TYR A 314 20.91 2.42 27.01
N HIS A 315 21.18 2.36 28.33
CA HIS A 315 20.15 2.46 29.38
C HIS A 315 19.08 1.35 29.32
N VAL A 316 19.49 0.15 28.93
CA VAL A 316 18.69 -1.08 29.00
C VAL A 316 19.27 -2.02 30.06
N ASP A 317 18.45 -2.90 30.63
CA ASP A 317 18.84 -3.82 31.72
C ASP A 317 19.41 -5.17 31.23
N PHE A 318 19.83 -5.23 29.95
CA PHE A 318 20.42 -6.41 29.31
C PHE A 318 21.60 -5.99 28.41
N GLU A 319 22.48 -6.93 28.07
CA GLU A 319 23.58 -6.69 27.12
C GLU A 319 23.02 -6.67 25.69
N ALA A 320 23.16 -5.55 24.99
CA ALA A 320 22.65 -5.39 23.64
C ALA A 320 23.49 -6.19 22.62
N GLY A 321 22.82 -6.82 21.66
CA GLY A 321 23.46 -7.61 20.61
C GLY A 321 22.50 -8.60 19.97
N ILE A 322 23.04 -9.68 19.41
CA ILE A 322 22.26 -10.72 18.74
C ILE A 322 21.66 -11.67 19.80
N ASN A 323 20.56 -11.25 20.41
CA ASN A 323 19.85 -12.00 21.45
C ASN A 323 18.35 -11.63 21.49
N MET A 324 17.57 -12.45 22.21
CA MET A 324 16.12 -12.27 22.33
C MET A 324 15.71 -10.92 22.89
N GLU A 325 16.37 -10.42 23.93
CA GLU A 325 16.02 -9.16 24.61
C GLU A 325 16.17 -7.96 23.68
N THR A 326 17.25 -7.92 22.90
CA THR A 326 17.50 -6.84 21.94
C THR A 326 16.45 -6.83 20.85
N TYR A 327 16.18 -7.96 20.18
CA TYR A 327 15.16 -7.99 19.13
C TYR A 327 13.75 -7.72 19.67
N LYS A 328 13.42 -8.15 20.89
CA LYS A 328 12.15 -7.78 21.54
C LYS A 328 12.05 -6.27 21.74
N TYR A 329 13.13 -5.59 22.14
CA TYR A 329 13.17 -4.12 22.24
C TYR A 329 12.89 -3.45 20.90
N TYR A 330 13.53 -3.92 19.82
CA TYR A 330 13.30 -3.39 18.47
C TYR A 330 11.87 -3.64 17.99
N ILE A 331 11.28 -4.79 18.31
CA ILE A 331 9.88 -5.11 18.01
C ILE A 331 8.94 -4.20 18.80
N ASP A 332 9.20 -3.95 20.08
CA ASP A 332 8.40 -3.04 20.91
C ASP A 332 8.48 -1.60 20.36
N PHE A 333 9.66 -1.15 19.96
CA PHE A 333 9.86 0.14 19.28
C PHE A 333 9.09 0.22 17.96
N ALA A 334 9.22 -0.79 17.09
CA ALA A 334 8.50 -0.87 15.83
C ALA A 334 6.99 -0.80 16.05
N SER A 335 6.46 -1.56 17.02
CA SER A 335 5.04 -1.54 17.37
C SER A 335 4.58 -0.16 17.85
N LYS A 336 5.36 0.50 18.72
CA LYS A 336 5.05 1.83 19.26
C LYS A 336 4.92 2.90 18.18
N TYR A 337 5.75 2.85 17.15
CA TYR A 337 5.76 3.82 16.05
C TYR A 337 5.07 3.31 14.78
N GLY A 338 4.39 2.16 14.84
CA GLY A 338 3.63 1.61 13.71
C GLY A 338 4.49 1.18 12.51
N LEU A 339 5.75 0.77 12.76
CA LEU A 339 6.62 0.23 11.72
C LEU A 339 6.25 -1.22 11.41
N GLU A 340 6.27 -1.57 10.14
CA GLU A 340 5.82 -2.87 9.67
C GLU A 340 6.81 -3.99 9.97
N TYR A 341 8.11 -3.69 9.99
CA TYR A 341 9.17 -4.69 10.00
C TYR A 341 10.24 -4.49 11.09
N VAL A 342 10.82 -5.61 11.51
CA VAL A 342 12.15 -5.71 12.13
C VAL A 342 12.96 -6.71 11.29
N ILE A 343 14.20 -6.36 10.97
CA ILE A 343 15.15 -7.24 10.31
C ILE A 343 15.97 -7.95 11.38
N LEU A 344 16.36 -9.19 11.10
CA LEU A 344 17.49 -9.85 11.76
C LEU A 344 18.60 -9.94 10.71
N ASP A 345 19.53 -9.00 10.76
CA ASP A 345 20.63 -8.82 9.80
C ASP A 345 21.75 -9.85 10.06
N GLU A 346 22.93 -9.68 9.43
CA GLU A 346 24.04 -10.63 9.53
C GLU A 346 24.35 -11.04 10.98
N GLY A 347 24.22 -12.35 11.25
CA GLY A 347 24.66 -12.99 12.49
C GLY A 347 23.62 -13.84 13.25
N TRP A 348 22.36 -13.90 12.80
CA TRP A 348 21.33 -14.76 13.44
C TRP A 348 21.53 -16.28 13.19
N TYR A 349 22.30 -16.65 12.17
CA TYR A 349 22.70 -18.03 11.86
C TYR A 349 24.23 -18.15 11.72
N ASN A 350 24.74 -19.38 11.71
CA ASN A 350 26.17 -19.64 11.51
C ASN A 350 26.62 -19.41 10.06
N GLY A 351 26.95 -18.16 9.73
CA GLY A 351 27.41 -17.75 8.38
C GLY A 351 28.60 -18.56 7.85
N LYS A 352 29.51 -19.05 8.71
CA LYS A 352 30.69 -19.83 8.30
C LYS A 352 30.33 -21.21 7.73
N LYS A 353 29.19 -21.76 8.14
CA LYS A 353 28.69 -23.04 7.63
C LYS A 353 27.73 -22.87 6.46
N GLY A 354 27.11 -21.69 6.32
CA GLY A 354 26.11 -21.45 5.30
C GLY A 354 24.86 -22.32 5.48
N ASP A 355 24.48 -22.63 6.72
CA ASP A 355 23.29 -23.41 7.05
C ASP A 355 22.27 -22.49 7.70
N LEU A 356 21.16 -22.22 7.01
CA LEU A 356 20.13 -21.31 7.51
C LEU A 356 19.36 -21.90 8.68
N PHE A 357 19.45 -23.20 8.95
CA PHE A 357 18.75 -23.88 10.05
C PHE A 357 19.61 -23.96 11.32
N GLU A 358 20.90 -23.63 11.25
CA GLU A 358 21.79 -23.52 12.42
C GLU A 358 21.73 -22.10 13.02
N VAL A 359 20.60 -21.79 13.65
CA VAL A 359 20.37 -20.54 14.39
C VAL A 359 21.32 -20.44 15.59
N VAL A 360 21.81 -19.24 15.89
CA VAL A 360 22.65 -19.00 17.08
C VAL A 360 21.88 -19.29 18.38
N PRO A 361 22.53 -19.84 19.43
CA PRO A 361 21.82 -20.32 20.62
C PRO A 361 21.12 -19.22 21.44
N GLN A 362 21.42 -17.95 21.19
CA GLN A 362 20.81 -16.79 21.83
C GLN A 362 19.46 -16.40 21.22
N LEU A 363 19.04 -17.03 20.12
CA LEU A 363 17.81 -16.71 19.40
C LEU A 363 16.89 -17.92 19.27
N ASP A 364 15.60 -17.68 19.47
CA ASP A 364 14.51 -18.55 19.04
C ASP A 364 13.68 -17.77 18.01
N ILE A 365 13.84 -18.12 16.73
CA ILE A 365 13.16 -17.42 15.63
C ILE A 365 11.64 -17.57 15.74
N LYS A 366 11.14 -18.73 16.18
CA LYS A 366 9.70 -18.94 16.31
C LYS A 366 9.13 -18.07 17.44
N GLU A 367 9.83 -18.00 18.58
CA GLU A 367 9.43 -17.12 19.67
C GLU A 367 9.43 -15.64 19.25
N LEU A 368 10.45 -15.19 18.50
CA LEU A 368 10.50 -13.80 18.00
C LEU A 368 9.36 -13.49 17.03
N VAL A 369 9.07 -14.39 16.10
CA VAL A 369 7.95 -14.22 15.16
C VAL A 369 6.62 -14.14 15.93
N ASP A 370 6.40 -15.02 16.91
CA ASP A 370 5.19 -14.98 17.75
C ASP A 370 5.10 -13.70 18.61
N TYR A 371 6.24 -13.18 19.06
CA TYR A 371 6.30 -11.94 19.84
C TYR A 371 5.99 -10.71 18.96
N ALA A 372 6.49 -10.71 17.72
CA ALA A 372 6.27 -9.67 16.72
C ALA A 372 4.83 -9.67 16.21
N GLU A 373 4.24 -10.84 15.93
CA GLU A 373 2.87 -10.95 15.44
C GLU A 373 1.86 -10.37 16.43
N LYS A 374 2.02 -10.65 17.74
CA LYS A 374 1.20 -10.07 18.82
C LYS A 374 1.28 -8.54 18.91
N ARG A 375 2.26 -7.94 18.23
CA ARG A 375 2.55 -6.50 18.20
C ARG A 375 2.34 -5.88 16.82
N ASN A 376 1.76 -6.65 15.89
CA ASN A 376 1.54 -6.24 14.50
C ASN A 376 2.83 -5.83 13.78
N VAL A 377 3.95 -6.48 14.12
CA VAL A 377 5.27 -6.32 13.50
C VAL A 377 5.64 -7.64 12.81
N SER A 378 6.31 -7.55 11.67
CA SER A 378 6.75 -8.70 10.88
C SER A 378 8.26 -8.84 10.88
N ILE A 379 8.76 -10.07 10.80
CA ILE A 379 10.19 -10.37 10.74
C ILE A 379 10.64 -10.59 9.30
N ILE A 380 11.77 -9.98 8.94
CA ILE A 380 12.56 -10.25 7.75
C ILE A 380 13.91 -10.82 8.19
N LEU A 381 14.38 -11.89 7.56
CA LEU A 381 15.67 -12.51 7.88
C LEU A 381 16.72 -12.16 6.82
N TRP A 382 17.93 -11.82 7.24
CA TRP A 382 19.04 -11.62 6.31
C TRP A 382 19.71 -12.94 5.90
N THR A 383 20.26 -13.05 4.69
CA THR A 383 21.02 -14.23 4.24
C THR A 383 21.93 -13.90 3.05
N VAL A 384 22.99 -14.69 2.86
CA VAL A 384 23.81 -14.66 1.64
C VAL A 384 23.09 -15.29 0.45
N PHE A 385 23.23 -14.74 -0.76
CA PHE A 385 22.57 -15.22 -2.00
C PHE A 385 22.73 -16.72 -2.25
N ASN A 386 23.96 -17.22 -2.35
CA ASN A 386 24.19 -18.63 -2.68
C ASN A 386 23.78 -19.57 -1.54
N VAL A 387 23.82 -19.10 -0.29
CA VAL A 387 23.39 -19.88 0.88
C VAL A 387 21.87 -20.11 0.82
N LEU A 388 21.10 -19.07 0.49
CA LEU A 388 19.67 -19.19 0.28
C LEU A 388 19.35 -20.06 -0.94
N ASP A 389 19.99 -19.82 -2.09
CA ASP A 389 19.71 -20.58 -3.33
C ASP A 389 19.96 -22.10 -3.18
N GLN A 390 21.00 -22.49 -2.43
CA GLN A 390 21.32 -23.90 -2.15
C GLN A 390 20.26 -24.61 -1.29
N GLN A 391 19.51 -23.88 -0.48
CA GLN A 391 18.48 -24.39 0.45
C GLN A 391 17.09 -23.83 0.12
N LEU A 392 16.89 -23.32 -1.11
CA LEU A 392 15.85 -22.35 -1.43
C LEU A 392 14.43 -22.82 -1.12
N GLU A 393 14.08 -24.02 -1.60
CA GLU A 393 12.74 -24.60 -1.37
C GLU A 393 12.49 -24.82 0.12
N GLU A 394 13.46 -25.41 0.82
CA GLU A 394 13.32 -25.79 2.23
C GLU A 394 13.28 -24.55 3.13
N ALA A 395 14.16 -23.58 2.91
CA ALA A 395 14.22 -22.34 3.67
C ALA A 395 12.97 -21.48 3.46
N CYS A 396 12.56 -21.24 2.19
CA CYS A 396 11.34 -20.48 1.91
C CYS A 396 10.11 -21.14 2.55
N LYS A 397 9.99 -22.47 2.44
CA LYS A 397 8.90 -23.20 3.07
C LYS A 397 8.96 -23.07 4.59
N TYR A 398 10.06 -23.44 5.22
CA TYR A 398 10.17 -23.47 6.68
C TYR A 398 9.90 -22.11 7.30
N TYR A 399 10.59 -21.06 6.84
CA TYR A 399 10.49 -19.73 7.43
C TYR A 399 9.14 -19.06 7.18
N SER A 400 8.52 -19.24 6.01
CA SER A 400 7.15 -18.77 5.77
C SER A 400 6.13 -19.45 6.69
N HIS A 401 6.29 -20.75 6.99
CA HIS A 401 5.42 -21.47 7.93
C HIS A 401 5.61 -21.01 9.39
N LEU A 402 6.82 -20.58 9.77
CA LEU A 402 7.03 -19.96 11.09
C LEU A 402 6.36 -18.60 11.21
N GLY A 403 6.13 -17.90 10.09
CA GLY A 403 5.49 -16.59 10.01
C GLY A 403 6.40 -15.45 9.56
N VAL A 404 7.66 -15.75 9.20
CA VAL A 404 8.59 -14.78 8.56
C VAL A 404 7.97 -14.25 7.28
N LYS A 405 8.14 -12.94 7.01
CA LYS A 405 7.50 -12.27 5.86
C LYS A 405 8.42 -12.01 4.68
N GLY A 406 9.74 -12.18 4.84
CA GLY A 406 10.67 -11.98 3.74
C GLY A 406 12.12 -12.26 4.08
N PHE A 407 12.98 -12.05 3.08
CA PHE A 407 14.42 -12.11 3.22
C PHE A 407 15.10 -10.83 2.72
N LYS A 408 16.12 -10.37 3.44
CA LYS A 408 17.15 -9.47 2.92
C LYS A 408 18.30 -10.34 2.41
N VAL A 409 18.48 -10.42 1.10
CA VAL A 409 19.46 -11.32 0.47
C VAL A 409 20.64 -10.51 -0.01
N ASP A 410 21.84 -10.89 0.42
CA ASP A 410 23.03 -10.02 0.37
C ASP A 410 24.26 -10.74 -0.17
N PHE A 411 25.29 -9.97 -0.54
CA PHE A 411 26.59 -10.43 -1.02
C PHE A 411 26.52 -11.22 -2.33
N LEU A 412 25.72 -10.77 -3.30
CA LEU A 412 25.80 -11.33 -4.66
C LEU A 412 27.13 -10.97 -5.32
N ASP A 413 27.49 -9.69 -5.24
CA ASP A 413 28.71 -9.04 -5.72
C ASP A 413 29.08 -9.37 -7.17
N ARG A 414 28.10 -9.81 -7.98
CA ARG A 414 28.29 -10.35 -9.33
C ARG A 414 27.05 -10.07 -10.17
N ASP A 415 27.26 -9.88 -11.47
CA ASP A 415 26.19 -9.80 -12.47
C ASP A 415 26.49 -10.67 -13.71
N ASP A 416 27.28 -11.74 -13.56
CA ASP A 416 27.43 -12.78 -14.58
C ASP A 416 26.14 -13.59 -14.79
N GLN A 417 26.06 -14.34 -15.90
CA GLN A 417 24.83 -15.06 -16.30
C GLN A 417 24.25 -15.96 -15.19
N GLU A 418 25.10 -16.67 -14.44
CA GLU A 418 24.66 -17.58 -13.38
C GLU A 418 24.18 -16.82 -12.14
N ALA A 419 24.85 -15.72 -11.78
CA ALA A 419 24.39 -14.82 -10.72
C ALA A 419 23.00 -14.23 -11.06
N VAL A 420 22.80 -13.75 -12.30
CA VAL A 420 21.50 -13.24 -12.75
C VAL A 420 20.42 -14.33 -12.70
N LYS A 421 20.71 -15.56 -13.15
CA LYS A 421 19.77 -16.69 -13.04
C LYS A 421 19.37 -17.00 -11.61
N MET A 422 20.33 -17.02 -10.68
CA MET A 422 20.09 -17.26 -9.27
C MET A 422 19.09 -16.26 -8.69
N VAL A 423 19.24 -14.98 -9.04
CA VAL A 423 18.33 -13.91 -8.58
C VAL A 423 16.89 -14.17 -9.03
N TYR A 424 16.68 -14.58 -10.29
CA TYR A 424 15.34 -14.91 -10.80
C TYR A 424 14.74 -16.16 -10.12
N ARG A 425 15.57 -17.18 -9.82
CA ARG A 425 15.11 -18.36 -9.06
C ARG A 425 14.66 -17.98 -7.65
N ILE A 426 15.45 -17.16 -6.95
CA ILE A 426 15.13 -16.68 -5.60
C ILE A 426 13.84 -15.85 -5.62
N ALA A 427 13.72 -14.92 -6.57
CA ALA A 427 12.54 -14.06 -6.74
C ALA A 427 11.26 -14.88 -6.93
N GLU A 428 11.30 -15.85 -7.85
CA GLU A 428 10.18 -16.75 -8.14
C GLU A 428 9.82 -17.60 -6.92
N LYS A 429 10.83 -18.23 -6.28
CA LYS A 429 10.57 -19.15 -5.18
C LYS A 429 10.06 -18.43 -3.93
N ALA A 430 10.61 -17.28 -3.59
CA ALA A 430 10.11 -16.46 -2.50
C ALA A 430 8.65 -16.05 -2.73
N ALA A 431 8.29 -15.68 -3.95
CA ALA A 431 6.91 -15.32 -4.29
C ALA A 431 5.93 -16.50 -4.13
N GLN A 432 6.33 -17.74 -4.48
CA GLN A 432 5.51 -18.94 -4.27
C GLN A 432 5.15 -19.15 -2.80
N TYR A 433 6.00 -18.68 -1.88
CA TYR A 433 5.82 -18.77 -0.43
C TYR A 433 5.35 -17.45 0.21
N LYS A 434 4.93 -16.46 -0.59
CA LYS A 434 4.48 -15.13 -0.14
C LYS A 434 5.51 -14.42 0.74
N LEU A 435 6.78 -14.48 0.33
CA LEU A 435 7.90 -13.80 0.97
C LEU A 435 8.35 -12.60 0.13
N VAL A 436 8.49 -11.45 0.78
CA VAL A 436 9.08 -10.25 0.18
C VAL A 436 10.61 -10.35 0.16
N LEU A 437 11.25 -9.61 -0.72
CA LEU A 437 12.70 -9.59 -0.89
C LEU A 437 13.25 -8.17 -0.88
N ASP A 438 14.43 -8.04 -0.29
CA ASP A 438 15.31 -6.88 -0.36
C ASP A 438 16.70 -7.36 -0.79
N LEU A 439 17.28 -6.79 -1.84
CA LEU A 439 18.49 -7.33 -2.47
C LEU A 439 19.70 -6.40 -2.27
N HIS A 440 20.70 -6.87 -1.51
CA HIS A 440 21.94 -6.15 -1.14
C HIS A 440 23.19 -6.81 -1.76
N GLY A 441 24.32 -6.10 -1.76
CA GLY A 441 25.51 -6.51 -2.53
C GLY A 441 25.14 -6.73 -4.01
N PHE A 442 24.21 -5.90 -4.50
CA PHE A 442 23.42 -6.14 -5.71
C PHE A 442 23.63 -5.02 -6.71
N TYR A 443 23.61 -5.33 -8.00
CA TYR A 443 23.72 -4.35 -9.07
C TYR A 443 22.47 -3.46 -9.19
N LYS A 444 22.48 -2.48 -10.11
CA LYS A 444 21.30 -1.65 -10.41
C LYS A 444 20.04 -2.49 -10.74
N PRO A 445 18.85 -2.13 -10.28
CA PRO A 445 17.61 -2.76 -10.71
C PRO A 445 17.47 -2.70 -12.23
N THR A 446 17.03 -3.80 -12.83
CA THR A 446 16.84 -3.91 -14.29
C THR A 446 15.36 -4.09 -14.64
N GLY A 447 14.48 -3.56 -13.78
CA GLY A 447 13.03 -3.72 -13.89
C GLY A 447 12.49 -5.05 -13.33
N LEU A 448 13.33 -5.81 -12.64
CA LEU A 448 12.96 -7.08 -12.01
C LEU A 448 11.77 -6.96 -11.05
N ASN A 449 11.61 -5.82 -10.38
CA ASN A 449 10.46 -5.49 -9.53
C ASN A 449 9.13 -5.32 -10.28
N ARG A 450 9.14 -5.23 -11.62
CA ARG A 450 7.92 -5.40 -12.43
C ARG A 450 7.58 -6.87 -12.64
N THR A 451 8.60 -7.66 -12.94
CA THR A 451 8.48 -9.10 -13.21
C THR A 451 8.10 -9.86 -11.94
N TYR A 452 8.72 -9.50 -10.82
CA TYR A 452 8.53 -10.04 -9.47
C TYR A 452 8.33 -8.90 -8.46
N PRO A 453 7.08 -8.40 -8.31
CA PRO A 453 6.75 -7.31 -7.39
C PRO A 453 7.00 -7.59 -5.90
N ASN A 454 7.28 -8.85 -5.52
CA ASN A 454 7.67 -9.18 -4.16
C ASN A 454 9.09 -8.71 -3.81
N ILE A 455 9.91 -8.33 -4.80
CA ILE A 455 11.15 -7.60 -4.54
C ILE A 455 10.79 -6.12 -4.31
N LEU A 456 10.80 -5.73 -3.04
CA LEU A 456 10.41 -4.38 -2.63
C LEU A 456 11.56 -3.40 -2.76
N ASN A 457 12.81 -3.84 -2.62
CA ASN A 457 13.94 -2.95 -2.74
C ASN A 457 15.26 -3.59 -3.17
N PHE A 458 16.21 -2.72 -3.53
CA PHE A 458 17.54 -3.07 -4.00
C PHE A 458 18.53 -2.03 -3.47
N GLU A 459 19.70 -2.48 -3.05
CA GLU A 459 20.80 -1.61 -2.64
C GLU A 459 21.48 -0.99 -3.86
N GLY A 460 22.62 -1.53 -4.33
CA GLY A 460 23.36 -1.03 -5.50
C GLY A 460 23.56 0.49 -5.48
N VAL A 461 23.76 1.05 -4.29
CA VAL A 461 23.80 2.47 -3.97
C VAL A 461 24.82 2.65 -2.85
N PHE A 462 25.59 3.74 -2.89
CA PHE A 462 26.53 4.09 -1.82
C PHE A 462 25.72 4.66 -0.64
N GLY A 463 25.14 3.77 0.16
CA GLY A 463 24.11 4.07 1.17
C GLY A 463 24.65 4.60 2.50
N MET A 464 23.76 4.78 3.48
CA MET A 464 24.13 5.29 4.80
C MET A 464 25.10 4.41 5.57
N GLU A 465 25.17 3.11 5.29
CA GLU A 465 26.17 2.22 5.89
C GLU A 465 27.61 2.72 5.72
N GLU A 466 27.90 3.41 4.62
CA GLU A 466 29.21 3.97 4.34
C GLU A 466 29.65 4.95 5.42
N MET A 467 28.72 5.60 6.12
CA MET A 467 29.04 6.53 7.21
C MET A 467 29.58 5.85 8.47
N LYS A 468 29.59 4.52 8.55
CA LYS A 468 30.25 3.75 9.61
C LYS A 468 31.76 3.74 9.47
N TRP A 469 32.31 3.83 8.25
CA TRP A 469 33.74 3.61 7.99
C TRP A 469 34.37 4.51 6.93
N SER A 470 33.59 5.15 6.06
CA SER A 470 34.11 6.01 5.00
C SER A 470 34.83 7.22 5.58
N THR A 471 35.91 7.63 4.90
CA THR A 471 36.72 8.74 5.35
C THR A 471 35.96 10.06 5.24
N PRO A 472 36.29 11.09 6.06
CA PRO A 472 35.59 12.38 6.01
C PRO A 472 35.63 13.11 4.66
N GLU A 473 36.52 12.71 3.74
CA GLU A 473 36.59 13.26 2.38
C GLU A 473 35.46 12.80 1.46
N VAL A 474 34.76 11.70 1.80
CA VAL A 474 33.58 11.25 1.07
C VAL A 474 32.45 12.27 1.26
N ASP A 475 31.89 12.76 0.16
CA ASP A 475 30.89 13.83 0.15
C ASP A 475 29.47 13.25 -0.04
N MET A 476 28.83 12.84 1.07
CA MET A 476 27.49 12.25 1.02
C MET A 476 26.41 13.23 0.56
N PRO A 477 26.32 14.48 1.08
CA PRO A 477 25.28 15.39 0.60
C PRO A 477 25.37 15.68 -0.90
N ALA A 478 26.56 15.68 -1.51
CA ALA A 478 26.68 15.76 -2.97
C ALA A 478 26.21 14.46 -3.67
N TYR A 479 26.52 13.29 -3.11
CA TYR A 479 26.04 12.01 -3.62
C TYR A 479 24.50 11.92 -3.59
N ASP A 480 23.89 12.35 -2.47
CA ASP A 480 22.45 12.30 -2.19
C ASP A 480 21.61 13.16 -3.15
N VAL A 481 22.22 14.18 -3.77
CA VAL A 481 21.60 14.99 -4.84
C VAL A 481 22.13 14.65 -6.24
N THR A 482 22.94 13.61 -6.37
CA THR A 482 23.44 13.10 -7.66
C THR A 482 22.74 11.80 -8.04
N PHE A 483 22.73 10.80 -7.16
CA PHE A 483 22.20 9.48 -7.48
C PHE A 483 20.69 9.45 -7.80
N PRO A 484 19.82 10.35 -7.27
CA PRO A 484 18.41 10.39 -7.67
C PRO A 484 18.21 10.65 -9.16
N PHE A 485 19.16 11.34 -9.79
CA PHE A 485 19.16 11.63 -11.22
C PHE A 485 19.84 10.54 -12.06
N ILE A 486 20.52 9.57 -11.43
CA ILE A 486 21.31 8.56 -12.16
C ILE A 486 20.90 7.15 -11.71
N ARG A 487 21.37 6.68 -10.54
CA ARG A 487 21.04 5.35 -10.00
C ARG A 487 19.54 5.12 -9.84
N MET A 488 18.78 6.11 -9.39
CA MET A 488 17.33 5.95 -9.17
C MET A 488 16.53 5.90 -10.49
N MET A 489 17.13 6.24 -11.64
CA MET A 489 16.51 5.96 -12.94
C MET A 489 16.37 4.44 -13.21
N ALA A 490 17.21 3.62 -12.57
CA ALA A 490 17.15 2.17 -12.69
C ALA A 490 16.00 1.54 -11.87
N GLY A 491 15.66 2.13 -10.73
CA GLY A 491 14.62 1.65 -9.84
C GLY A 491 14.80 2.16 -8.42
N SER A 492 14.06 1.56 -7.48
CA SER A 492 14.15 1.89 -6.05
C SER A 492 15.54 1.67 -5.48
N VAL A 493 15.76 2.27 -4.31
CA VAL A 493 17.02 2.21 -3.56
C VAL A 493 16.74 1.89 -2.09
N ASP A 494 17.48 0.93 -1.54
CA ASP A 494 17.63 0.80 -0.10
C ASP A 494 18.87 1.58 0.35
N TYR A 495 18.67 2.89 0.49
CA TYR A 495 19.71 3.81 0.98
C TYR A 495 19.94 3.68 2.48
N THR A 496 18.98 3.10 3.22
CA THR A 496 18.95 2.96 4.68
C THR A 496 18.97 4.30 5.48
N PRO A 497 18.02 5.22 5.23
CA PRO A 497 18.01 6.55 5.84
C PRO A 497 17.66 6.55 7.34
N GLY A 498 17.67 7.76 7.92
CA GLY A 498 17.01 8.03 9.21
C GLY A 498 17.94 8.32 10.37
N ALA A 499 19.21 8.61 10.13
CA ALA A 499 20.16 8.90 11.20
C ALA A 499 19.67 10.08 12.06
N MET A 500 19.60 9.86 13.38
CA MET A 500 19.19 10.89 14.35
C MET A 500 20.38 11.71 14.84
N ARG A 501 21.60 11.23 14.58
CA ARG A 501 22.85 11.95 14.84
C ARG A 501 23.40 12.46 13.52
N ASN A 502 23.51 13.79 13.43
CA ASN A 502 23.78 14.51 12.19
C ASN A 502 24.99 15.43 12.39
N ALA A 503 25.88 15.49 11.42
CA ALA A 503 27.13 16.24 11.50
C ALA A 503 27.30 17.20 10.32
N THR A 504 27.83 18.39 10.62
CA THR A 504 28.27 19.34 9.59
C THR A 504 29.50 18.76 8.86
N LYS A 505 29.85 19.34 7.69
CA LYS A 505 31.03 18.92 6.92
C LYS A 505 32.33 18.87 7.75
N ARG A 506 32.46 19.75 8.74
CA ARG A 506 33.65 19.83 9.59
C ARG A 506 33.64 18.82 10.73
N ASP A 507 32.47 18.49 11.24
CA ASP A 507 32.33 17.74 12.50
C ASP A 507 32.13 16.24 12.27
N PHE A 508 31.85 15.80 11.03
CA PHE A 508 31.70 14.39 10.69
C PHE A 508 32.97 13.59 10.95
N GLN A 509 32.83 12.43 11.58
CA GLN A 509 33.84 11.38 11.73
C GLN A 509 33.15 10.02 11.61
N PRO A 510 33.76 9.05 10.91
CA PRO A 510 33.24 7.69 10.87
C PRO A 510 33.41 7.01 12.23
N ILE A 511 32.33 6.44 12.76
CA ILE A 511 32.33 5.68 14.00
C ILE A 511 31.45 4.45 13.79
N TYR A 512 32.06 3.25 13.78
CA TYR A 512 31.37 2.03 13.39
C TYR A 512 30.13 1.72 14.25
N SER A 513 30.28 1.72 15.57
CA SER A 513 29.21 1.35 16.52
C SER A 513 28.33 2.52 16.96
N ASN A 514 28.62 3.73 16.47
CA ASN A 514 27.86 4.93 16.80
C ASN A 514 27.92 5.92 15.62
N PRO A 515 27.49 5.52 14.42
CA PRO A 515 27.68 6.31 13.19
C PRO A 515 26.81 7.56 13.16
N LEU A 516 27.19 8.57 12.37
CA LEU A 516 26.42 9.80 12.18
C LEU A 516 26.19 10.01 10.68
N SER A 517 25.14 10.72 10.28
CA SER A 517 25.07 11.21 8.91
C SER A 517 25.90 12.48 8.71
N GLN A 518 26.40 12.68 7.50
CA GLN A 518 26.72 14.03 7.03
C GLN A 518 25.44 14.78 6.68
N GLY A 519 25.45 16.10 6.84
CA GLY A 519 24.28 16.94 6.59
C GLY A 519 23.37 17.07 7.82
N THR A 520 22.14 17.54 7.63
CA THR A 520 21.24 17.93 8.74
C THR A 520 20.19 16.87 9.09
N ARG A 521 19.48 17.06 10.21
CA ARG A 521 18.31 16.25 10.58
C ARG A 521 17.23 16.28 9.49
N CYS A 522 16.96 17.45 8.92
CA CYS A 522 15.95 17.56 7.87
C CYS A 522 16.42 17.01 6.53
N HIS A 523 17.74 16.92 6.28
CA HIS A 523 18.27 16.13 5.16
C HIS A 523 17.84 14.67 5.31
N GLN A 524 18.11 14.05 6.46
CA GLN A 524 17.74 12.65 6.73
C GLN A 524 16.22 12.41 6.73
N LEU A 525 15.40 13.41 7.10
CA LEU A 525 13.95 13.30 6.97
C LEU A 525 13.50 13.34 5.50
N ALA A 526 14.14 14.19 4.70
CA ALA A 526 13.77 14.41 3.31
C ALA A 526 14.11 13.24 2.38
N THR A 527 15.07 12.39 2.74
CA THR A 527 15.40 11.17 1.98
C THR A 527 14.21 10.21 1.88
N TYR A 528 13.33 10.12 2.89
CA TYR A 528 12.09 9.32 2.85
C TYR A 528 11.07 9.80 1.82
N VAL A 529 11.19 11.04 1.34
CA VAL A 529 10.34 11.59 0.29
C VAL A 529 11.10 11.69 -1.03
N VAL A 530 12.39 11.96 -1.04
CA VAL A 530 13.16 12.08 -2.28
C VAL A 530 13.49 10.72 -2.89
N PHE A 531 13.82 9.72 -2.07
CA PHE A 531 14.26 8.41 -2.55
C PHE A 531 13.08 7.43 -2.67
N ASP A 532 13.01 6.72 -3.79
CA ASP A 532 12.03 5.65 -3.98
C ASP A 532 12.44 4.41 -3.18
N SER A 533 11.72 4.10 -2.10
CA SER A 533 12.10 3.04 -1.17
C SER A 533 10.84 2.35 -0.59
N PRO A 534 10.20 1.43 -1.35
CA PRO A 534 8.97 0.75 -0.89
C PRO A 534 9.15 -0.08 0.39
N LEU A 535 10.37 -0.57 0.64
CA LEU A 535 10.81 -1.08 1.92
C LEU A 535 12.02 -0.24 2.35
N THR A 536 11.97 0.43 3.50
CA THR A 536 13.04 1.35 3.89
C THR A 536 13.36 1.28 5.37
N MET A 537 14.59 1.64 5.74
CA MET A 537 15.07 1.50 7.11
C MET A 537 14.81 2.77 7.95
N LEU A 538 14.68 2.58 9.25
CA LEU A 538 15.09 3.52 10.29
C LEU A 538 16.43 3.00 10.81
N CYS A 539 17.54 3.59 10.35
CA CYS A 539 18.87 3.01 10.58
C CYS A 539 19.43 3.21 12.01
N ASP A 540 19.00 4.25 12.73
CA ASP A 540 19.59 4.57 14.04
C ASP A 540 19.02 3.71 15.18
N ALA A 541 19.67 3.73 16.34
CA ALA A 541 19.18 2.96 17.48
C ALA A 541 17.85 3.54 18.00
N PRO A 542 16.85 2.70 18.35
CA PRO A 542 15.57 3.11 18.95
C PRO A 542 15.66 4.19 20.02
N VAL A 543 16.64 4.09 20.91
CA VAL A 543 16.90 5.04 22.01
C VAL A 543 17.13 6.49 21.55
N TYR A 544 17.58 6.73 20.31
CA TYR A 544 17.72 8.08 19.75
C TYR A 544 16.41 8.60 19.17
N TYR A 545 15.63 7.74 18.53
CA TYR A 545 14.29 8.07 18.05
C TYR A 545 13.34 8.42 19.19
N GLU A 546 13.39 7.66 20.28
CA GLU A 546 12.50 7.86 21.44
C GLU A 546 12.74 9.17 22.19
N LYS A 547 13.94 9.77 22.04
CA LYS A 547 14.23 11.11 22.57
C LYS A 547 13.54 12.23 21.80
N GLU A 548 13.11 11.96 20.58
CA GLU A 548 12.53 12.91 19.64
C GLU A 548 11.14 12.41 19.19
N ASP A 549 10.28 12.08 20.16
CA ASP A 549 9.02 11.34 19.94
C ASP A 549 8.12 11.95 18.84
N ASP A 550 7.89 13.26 18.84
CA ASP A 550 7.07 13.95 17.83
C ASP A 550 7.70 13.92 16.43
N PHE A 551 9.02 14.00 16.35
CA PHE A 551 9.74 13.87 15.08
C PHE A 551 9.66 12.44 14.56
N THR A 552 9.88 11.46 15.44
CA THR A 552 9.84 10.03 15.09
C THR A 552 8.45 9.63 14.61
N LYS A 553 7.37 10.08 15.27
CA LYS A 553 5.98 9.88 14.80
C LYS A 553 5.77 10.46 13.41
N PHE A 554 6.27 11.67 13.14
CA PHE A 554 6.16 12.25 11.81
C PHE A 554 6.93 11.45 10.76
N LEU A 555 8.15 11.01 11.07
CA LEU A 555 8.98 10.19 10.19
C LEU A 555 8.33 8.84 9.90
N SER A 556 7.82 8.14 10.93
CA SER A 556 7.15 6.85 10.79
C SER A 556 5.86 6.95 9.96
N ASP A 557 5.17 8.10 10.01
CA ASP A 557 3.93 8.36 9.26
C ASP A 557 4.14 8.71 7.78
N ILE A 558 5.38 8.89 7.28
CA ILE A 558 5.62 9.18 5.86
C ILE A 558 5.28 7.94 5.02
N PRO A 559 4.32 7.98 4.08
CA PRO A 559 4.00 6.81 3.28
C PRO A 559 5.06 6.58 2.19
N LEU A 560 5.30 5.32 1.82
CA LEU A 560 6.42 4.94 0.93
C LEU A 560 6.02 4.70 -0.54
N VAL A 561 4.76 4.33 -0.78
CA VAL A 561 4.23 4.06 -2.12
C VAL A 561 3.24 5.14 -2.50
N ALA A 562 3.58 5.92 -3.52
CA ALA A 562 2.83 7.10 -3.95
C ALA A 562 1.94 6.78 -5.14
N ASP A 563 0.79 7.46 -5.21
CA ASP A 563 -0.07 7.40 -6.40
C ASP A 563 0.59 8.09 -7.60
N GLU A 564 1.35 9.16 -7.30
CA GLU A 564 1.97 10.06 -8.27
C GLU A 564 3.20 10.74 -7.66
N THR A 565 4.29 10.81 -8.43
CA THR A 565 5.53 11.52 -8.05
C THR A 565 5.85 12.62 -9.06
N LYS A 566 6.25 13.80 -8.58
CA LYS A 566 6.69 14.95 -9.38
C LYS A 566 8.02 15.48 -8.87
N ILE A 567 8.93 15.81 -9.77
CA ILE A 567 10.11 16.61 -9.44
C ILE A 567 9.77 18.06 -9.75
N LEU A 568 9.57 18.86 -8.71
CA LEU A 568 9.10 20.25 -8.84
C LEU A 568 10.21 21.16 -9.36
N THR A 569 11.42 20.96 -8.84
CA THR A 569 12.64 21.65 -9.25
C THR A 569 13.84 20.81 -8.83
N GLY A 570 14.96 20.98 -9.52
CA GLY A 570 16.18 20.24 -9.21
C GLY A 570 17.27 20.48 -10.24
N LYS A 571 18.50 20.21 -9.83
CA LYS A 571 19.69 20.25 -10.67
C LYS A 571 20.67 19.19 -10.19
N LEU A 572 21.12 18.35 -11.11
CA LEU A 572 21.95 17.18 -10.85
C LEU A 572 23.23 17.59 -10.11
N GLY A 573 23.47 16.99 -8.94
CA GLY A 573 24.64 17.26 -8.09
C GLY A 573 24.51 18.51 -7.21
N GLU A 574 23.38 19.23 -7.29
CA GLU A 574 23.16 20.47 -6.54
C GLU A 574 21.99 20.40 -5.56
N TYR A 575 20.79 20.07 -6.04
CA TYR A 575 19.59 19.96 -5.20
C TYR A 575 18.44 19.25 -5.93
N ILE A 576 17.46 18.77 -5.18
CA ILE A 576 16.23 18.16 -5.72
C ILE A 576 15.05 18.45 -4.80
N VAL A 577 13.89 18.74 -5.38
CA VAL A 577 12.61 18.87 -4.66
C VAL A 577 11.58 17.94 -5.29
N THR A 578 11.17 16.94 -4.52
CA THR A 578 10.24 15.88 -4.93
C THR A 578 8.91 16.05 -4.21
N ALA A 579 7.80 15.95 -4.93
CA ALA A 579 6.44 15.92 -4.39
C ALA A 579 5.78 14.58 -4.69
N ARG A 580 5.17 13.96 -3.69
CA ARG A 580 4.46 12.68 -3.79
C ARG A 580 3.03 12.79 -3.30
N ARG A 581 2.08 12.24 -4.06
CA ARG A 581 0.65 12.24 -3.71
C ARG A 581 0.24 10.91 -3.11
N TYR A 582 -0.57 10.96 -2.05
CA TYR A 582 -1.19 9.82 -1.40
C TYR A 582 -2.67 10.13 -1.18
N GLY A 583 -3.54 9.57 -2.02
CA GLY A 583 -4.93 10.01 -2.08
C GLY A 583 -5.01 11.49 -2.46
N ASN A 584 -5.50 12.33 -1.55
CA ASN A 584 -5.57 13.79 -1.74
C ASN A 584 -4.40 14.55 -1.08
N ASP A 585 -3.66 13.89 -0.20
CA ASP A 585 -2.55 14.49 0.55
C ASP A 585 -1.26 14.47 -0.26
N TRP A 586 -0.36 15.41 0.03
CA TRP A 586 0.95 15.49 -0.60
C TRP A 586 2.07 15.57 0.42
N TYR A 587 3.19 14.92 0.13
CA TYR A 587 4.46 15.14 0.83
C TYR A 587 5.46 15.75 -0.13
N ILE A 588 6.19 16.76 0.31
CA ILE A 588 7.24 17.42 -0.47
C ILE A 588 8.54 17.33 0.31
N GLY A 589 9.58 16.73 -0.28
CA GLY A 589 10.93 16.66 0.29
C GLY A 589 11.92 17.44 -0.56
N GLY A 590 12.83 18.16 0.09
CA GLY A 590 13.92 18.88 -0.58
C GLY A 590 15.27 18.56 0.04
N LEU A 591 16.27 18.34 -0.81
CA LEU A 591 17.68 18.12 -0.44
C LEU A 591 18.58 19.13 -1.16
N THR A 592 19.64 19.58 -0.50
CA THR A 592 20.73 20.35 -1.13
C THR A 592 22.09 19.71 -0.81
N ASN A 593 23.08 19.97 -1.67
CA ASN A 593 24.47 19.68 -1.38
C ASN A 593 25.04 20.62 -0.30
N TRP A 594 26.37 20.69 -0.14
CA TRP A 594 26.98 21.60 0.84
C TRP A 594 26.79 23.09 0.57
N GLU A 595 26.18 23.50 -0.54
CA GLU A 595 25.81 24.89 -0.77
C GLU A 595 24.45 25.19 -0.13
N GLU A 596 24.39 26.22 0.72
CA GLU A 596 23.14 26.74 1.27
C GLU A 596 22.25 27.29 0.16
N ARG A 597 20.94 27.03 0.23
CA ARG A 597 19.99 27.45 -0.81
C ARG A 597 18.67 27.91 -0.23
N SER A 598 18.09 28.93 -0.85
CA SER A 598 16.66 29.28 -0.69
C SER A 598 15.91 28.83 -1.94
N LEU A 599 14.95 27.94 -1.76
CA LEU A 599 14.19 27.30 -2.82
C LEU A 599 12.73 27.76 -2.78
N ASN A 600 12.21 28.21 -3.93
CA ASN A 600 10.79 28.52 -4.09
C ASN A 600 10.05 27.28 -4.60
N VAL A 601 9.16 26.74 -3.77
CA VAL A 601 8.31 25.60 -4.09
C VAL A 601 6.94 26.10 -4.50
N ASP A 602 6.67 26.09 -5.80
CA ASP A 602 5.37 26.46 -6.37
C ASP A 602 4.36 25.30 -6.18
N LEU A 603 3.24 25.60 -5.54
CA LEU A 603 2.17 24.64 -5.26
C LEU A 603 1.06 24.63 -6.33
N SER A 604 1.31 25.19 -7.51
CA SER A 604 0.38 25.22 -8.65
C SER A 604 -0.10 23.85 -9.13
N PHE A 605 0.58 22.77 -8.76
CA PHE A 605 0.18 21.40 -9.05
C PHE A 605 -0.95 20.86 -8.14
N LEU A 606 -1.27 21.56 -7.04
CA LEU A 606 -2.35 21.17 -6.13
C LEU A 606 -3.72 21.37 -6.77
N ASN A 607 -4.74 20.71 -6.20
CA ASN A 607 -6.11 20.87 -6.66
C ASN A 607 -6.55 22.34 -6.50
N ALA A 608 -7.06 22.94 -7.58
CA ALA A 608 -7.50 24.33 -7.60
C ALA A 608 -8.60 24.63 -6.56
N SER A 609 -9.44 23.64 -6.25
CA SER A 609 -10.50 23.71 -5.23
C SER A 609 -10.09 23.13 -3.88
N GLY A 610 -8.80 22.95 -3.61
CA GLY A 610 -8.26 22.54 -2.31
C GLY A 610 -7.69 23.70 -1.49
N ILE A 611 -7.94 23.66 -0.19
CA ILE A 611 -7.06 24.25 0.84
C ILE A 611 -6.26 23.11 1.46
N TYR A 612 -5.03 23.36 1.86
CA TYR A 612 -4.19 22.36 2.50
C TYR A 612 -3.63 22.91 3.82
N SER A 613 -3.64 22.08 4.85
CA SER A 613 -2.83 22.32 6.05
C SER A 613 -1.41 21.83 5.77
N ALA A 614 -0.45 22.75 5.79
CA ALA A 614 0.96 22.46 5.61
C ALA A 614 1.65 22.33 6.98
N THR A 615 2.23 21.17 7.27
CA THR A 615 3.19 20.96 8.37
C THR A 615 4.59 20.85 7.77
N ILE A 616 5.47 21.78 8.13
CA ILE A 616 6.78 21.98 7.51
C ILE A 616 7.87 21.72 8.54
N TYR A 617 8.68 20.69 8.31
CA TYR A 617 9.95 20.43 8.99
C TYR A 617 11.06 20.99 8.11
N GLN A 618 11.88 21.88 8.65
CA GLN A 618 12.99 22.49 7.92
C GLN A 618 14.17 22.74 8.85
N ASP A 619 15.34 22.95 8.25
CA ASP A 619 16.55 23.29 8.97
C ASP A 619 16.34 24.48 9.93
N GLY A 620 16.87 24.33 11.14
CA GLY A 620 16.93 25.38 12.13
C GLY A 620 17.96 26.45 11.74
N ILE A 621 17.83 27.64 12.32
CA ILE A 621 18.71 28.76 11.95
C ILE A 621 20.19 28.50 12.30
N ASN A 622 20.48 27.53 13.16
CA ASN A 622 21.83 27.15 13.55
C ASN A 622 22.29 25.81 12.94
N ALA A 623 21.55 25.24 11.99
CA ALA A 623 21.84 23.92 11.42
C ALA A 623 23.26 23.81 10.81
N ASN A 624 23.82 24.90 10.29
CA ASN A 624 25.21 24.96 9.81
C ASN A 624 26.27 24.75 10.91
N LYS A 625 25.89 24.82 12.20
CA LYS A 625 26.76 24.59 13.36
C LYS A 625 26.31 23.41 14.21
N GLN A 626 25.00 23.18 14.30
CA GLN A 626 24.38 22.07 15.03
C GLN A 626 23.45 21.38 14.05
N ALA A 627 23.95 20.40 13.32
CA ALA A 627 23.22 19.82 12.19
C ALA A 627 21.92 19.10 12.59
N ALA A 628 21.73 18.79 13.88
CA ALA A 628 20.48 18.30 14.43
C ALA A 628 19.39 19.38 14.60
N ASP A 629 19.72 20.68 14.50
CA ASP A 629 18.78 21.80 14.68
C ASP A 629 17.73 21.83 13.57
N TYR A 630 16.46 21.69 13.95
CA TYR A 630 15.30 21.78 13.05
C TYR A 630 14.19 22.61 13.70
N LYS A 631 13.27 23.11 12.87
CA LYS A 631 12.04 23.75 13.35
C LYS A 631 10.83 23.24 12.59
N VAL A 632 9.70 23.22 13.29
CA VAL A 632 8.40 22.87 12.71
C VAL A 632 7.55 24.13 12.62
N ARG A 633 6.92 24.38 11.46
CA ARG A 633 5.90 25.42 11.31
C ARG A 633 4.66 24.86 10.63
N LYS A 634 3.50 25.43 10.97
CA LYS A 634 2.21 25.08 10.36
C LYS A 634 1.61 26.30 9.70
N LEU A 635 1.04 26.13 8.51
CA LEU A 635 0.36 27.20 7.78
C LEU A 635 -0.69 26.63 6.82
N THR A 636 -1.57 27.49 6.31
CA THR A 636 -2.58 27.10 5.33
C THR A 636 -2.15 27.54 3.93
N VAL A 637 -2.23 26.64 2.96
CA VAL A 637 -1.89 26.90 1.55
C VAL A 637 -3.01 26.48 0.60
N ASN A 638 -2.86 26.86 -0.67
CA ASN A 638 -3.67 26.43 -1.80
C ASN A 638 -2.80 26.41 -3.06
N HIS A 639 -3.41 26.08 -4.21
CA HIS A 639 -2.71 26.03 -5.51
C HIS A 639 -2.03 27.34 -5.97
N LYS A 640 -2.28 28.49 -5.33
CA LYS A 640 -1.63 29.78 -5.66
C LYS A 640 -0.45 30.08 -4.75
N SER A 641 -0.19 29.22 -3.77
CA SER A 641 0.82 29.46 -2.75
C SER A 641 2.21 29.08 -3.27
N VAL A 642 3.21 29.85 -2.87
CA VAL A 642 4.62 29.52 -3.10
C VAL A 642 5.30 29.46 -1.74
N LEU A 643 5.91 28.33 -1.41
CA LEU A 643 6.66 28.16 -0.17
C LEU A 643 8.13 28.53 -0.40
N ASN A 644 8.64 29.46 0.39
CA ASN A 644 10.08 29.71 0.46
C ASN A 644 10.70 28.78 1.52
N MET A 645 11.64 27.95 1.07
CA MET A 645 12.30 26.91 1.85
C MET A 645 13.81 27.16 1.88
N ASP A 646 14.31 27.56 3.04
CA ASP A 646 15.74 27.72 3.28
C ASP A 646 16.34 26.39 3.72
N CYS A 647 17.36 25.92 2.99
CA CYS A 647 18.16 24.75 3.31
C CYS A 647 19.54 25.19 3.77
N ALA A 648 19.98 24.64 4.90
CA ALA A 648 21.34 24.78 5.38
C ALA A 648 22.33 24.00 4.50
N SER A 649 23.63 24.13 4.77
CA SER A 649 24.71 23.40 4.09
C SER A 649 24.55 21.90 4.34
N GLY A 650 24.36 21.10 3.28
CA GLY A 650 24.03 19.68 3.39
C GLY A 650 22.64 19.43 4.00
N GLY A 651 21.74 20.41 3.89
CA GLY A 651 20.45 20.43 4.56
C GLY A 651 19.28 19.95 3.71
N GLY A 652 18.08 20.22 4.22
CA GLY A 652 16.84 19.81 3.57
C GLY A 652 15.56 20.23 4.30
N PHE A 653 14.42 19.77 3.81
CA PHE A 653 13.11 19.99 4.41
C PHE A 653 12.08 18.95 3.99
N VAL A 654 11.03 18.79 4.80
CA VAL A 654 9.82 18.04 4.45
C VAL A 654 8.56 18.85 4.74
N VAL A 655 7.62 18.82 3.81
CA VAL A 655 6.28 19.43 3.96
C VAL A 655 5.22 18.34 3.79
N LYS A 656 4.38 18.15 4.81
CA LYS A 656 3.12 17.40 4.69
C LYS A 656 1.99 18.38 4.41
N LEU A 657 1.29 18.17 3.31
CA LEU A 657 0.10 18.90 2.89
C LEU A 657 -1.12 17.99 3.05
N THR A 658 -1.93 18.23 4.07
CA THR A 658 -3.19 17.52 4.25
C THR A 658 -4.33 18.28 3.58
N TYR A 659 -5.05 17.60 2.69
CA TYR A 659 -6.12 18.19 1.90
C TYR A 659 -7.36 18.50 2.75
N HIS A 660 -7.89 19.69 2.51
CA HIS A 660 -9.20 20.13 2.94
C HIS A 660 -9.92 20.69 1.72
N GLN A 661 -11.09 20.17 1.40
CA GLN A 661 -11.88 20.72 0.30
C GLN A 661 -12.19 22.20 0.62
N LEU A 662 -12.04 23.10 -0.36
CA LEU A 662 -12.60 24.45 -0.27
C LEU A 662 -14.12 24.32 -0.23
N THR A 663 -14.66 24.11 0.96
CA THR A 663 -16.07 24.33 1.22
C THR A 663 -16.27 25.83 1.43
N ALA A 664 -17.30 26.40 0.81
CA ALA A 664 -17.80 27.69 1.26
C ALA A 664 -18.06 27.58 2.77
N LYS A 665 -17.70 28.61 3.55
CA LYS A 665 -17.91 28.58 5.00
C LYS A 665 -19.40 28.29 5.25
N LYS A 666 -19.70 27.12 5.86
CA LYS A 666 -21.08 26.71 6.16
C LYS A 666 -21.78 27.76 7.00
N GLU A 667 -23.00 28.08 6.63
CA GLU A 667 -23.83 29.06 7.31
C GLU A 667 -24.40 28.47 8.60
N LEU A 668 -24.41 29.28 9.66
CA LEU A 668 -25.20 28.97 10.85
C LEU A 668 -26.66 29.32 10.56
N CYS A 669 -27.49 28.31 10.32
CA CYS A 669 -28.93 28.48 10.14
C CYS A 669 -29.66 28.07 11.42
N LEU A 670 -30.33 29.01 12.07
CA LEU A 670 -31.21 28.77 13.22
C LEU A 670 -32.67 28.79 12.73
N PRO A 671 -33.35 27.62 12.66
CA PRO A 671 -34.77 27.52 12.30
C PRO A 671 -35.67 28.34 13.22
N LYS A 672 -36.88 28.67 12.76
CA LYS A 672 -37.88 29.41 13.55
C LYS A 672 -38.38 28.58 14.73
N GLU A 673 -38.60 27.29 14.49
CA GLU A 673 -39.05 26.34 15.49
C GLU A 673 -38.00 25.24 15.61
N ILE A 674 -37.37 25.15 16.78
CA ILE A 674 -36.43 24.09 17.12
C ILE A 674 -37.00 23.37 18.34
N TYR A 675 -37.19 22.06 18.24
CA TYR A 675 -37.70 21.24 19.34
C TYR A 675 -36.89 21.50 20.63
N MET A 676 -37.57 21.63 21.78
CA MET A 676 -37.00 21.96 23.10
C MET A 676 -36.30 23.31 23.24
N ILE A 677 -36.41 24.22 22.26
CA ILE A 677 -35.93 25.60 22.36
C ILE A 677 -37.15 26.54 22.42
N PRO A 678 -37.18 27.56 23.31
CA PRO A 678 -38.31 28.48 23.37
C PRO A 678 -38.54 29.19 22.03
N GLU A 679 -39.80 29.25 21.57
CA GLU A 679 -40.18 29.90 20.29
C GLU A 679 -39.73 31.36 20.18
N ASN A 680 -39.55 32.04 21.32
CA ASN A 680 -39.11 33.44 21.42
C ASN A 680 -37.68 33.60 21.95
N ASN A 681 -36.82 32.56 21.85
CA ASN A 681 -35.42 32.65 22.30
C ASN A 681 -34.62 33.62 21.41
N ASP A 682 -34.24 34.77 21.96
CA ASP A 682 -33.35 35.73 21.29
C ASP A 682 -31.88 35.37 21.56
N PHE A 683 -31.20 34.81 20.56
CA PHE A 683 -29.81 34.39 20.65
C PHE A 683 -28.81 35.55 20.85
N ASN A 684 -29.21 36.81 20.63
CA ASN A 684 -28.37 37.99 20.89
C ASN A 684 -28.55 38.56 22.30
N ASN A 685 -29.47 38.01 23.10
CA ASN A 685 -29.74 38.45 24.46
C ASN A 685 -29.17 37.43 25.46
N ASP A 686 -28.19 37.85 26.26
CA ASP A 686 -27.51 36.98 27.22
C ASP A 686 -28.44 36.44 28.33
N GLN A 687 -29.63 37.03 28.52
CA GLN A 687 -30.65 36.56 29.47
C GLN A 687 -31.54 35.44 28.92
N SER A 688 -31.53 35.23 27.60
CA SER A 688 -32.24 34.12 26.94
C SER A 688 -31.70 32.77 27.43
N GLU A 689 -32.47 31.71 27.25
CA GLU A 689 -32.04 30.36 27.62
C GLU A 689 -30.78 29.95 26.85
N TYR A 690 -30.71 30.31 25.57
CA TYR A 690 -29.56 30.09 24.71
C TYR A 690 -29.14 31.41 24.05
N CYS A 691 -27.83 31.68 23.98
CA CYS A 691 -27.30 32.88 23.32
C CYS A 691 -25.90 32.61 22.72
N TYR A 692 -25.38 33.56 21.94
CA TYR A 692 -24.07 33.42 21.31
C TYR A 692 -22.90 33.40 22.30
N SER A 693 -23.00 34.05 23.47
CA SER A 693 -21.93 33.98 24.49
C SER A 693 -21.79 32.57 25.07
N ARG A 694 -22.89 31.81 25.12
CA ARG A 694 -22.98 30.40 25.53
C ARG A 694 -23.06 29.47 24.33
N SER A 695 -22.18 29.70 23.36
CA SER A 695 -22.06 28.88 22.16
C SER A 695 -20.61 28.62 21.76
N LEU A 696 -20.40 27.56 20.99
CA LEU A 696 -19.13 27.21 20.39
C LEU A 696 -19.37 26.69 18.98
N GLN A 697 -18.53 27.07 18.02
CA GLN A 697 -18.66 26.64 16.62
C GLN A 697 -17.38 26.00 16.12
N SER A 698 -17.54 24.97 15.31
CA SER A 698 -16.48 24.32 14.55
C SER A 698 -16.73 24.51 13.05
N GLU A 699 -16.08 23.76 12.17
CA GLU A 699 -16.31 23.83 10.71
C GLU A 699 -17.76 23.45 10.36
N ASN A 700 -18.25 22.35 10.93
CA ASN A 700 -19.50 21.70 10.58
C ASN A 700 -20.61 21.88 11.61
N LEU A 701 -20.29 22.31 12.83
CA LEU A 701 -21.22 22.28 13.96
C LEU A 701 -21.35 23.62 14.67
N ALA A 702 -22.48 23.83 15.32
CA ALA A 702 -22.71 24.90 16.29
C ALA A 702 -23.37 24.34 17.56
N LEU A 703 -22.64 24.43 18.67
CA LEU A 703 -23.05 24.00 20.00
C LEU A 703 -23.58 25.20 20.79
N PHE A 704 -24.74 25.06 21.41
CA PHE A 704 -25.32 26.00 22.36
C PHE A 704 -25.63 25.28 23.67
N TRP A 705 -25.54 25.98 24.80
CA TRP A 705 -25.95 25.42 26.09
C TRP A 705 -26.83 26.36 26.90
N HIS A 706 -27.73 25.75 27.67
CA HIS A 706 -28.70 26.45 28.50
C HIS A 706 -28.02 27.33 29.55
N LYS A 707 -28.61 28.49 29.87
CA LYS A 707 -28.08 29.47 30.84
C LYS A 707 -27.79 28.92 32.23
N GLU A 708 -28.45 27.84 32.64
CA GLU A 708 -28.21 27.21 33.95
C GLU A 708 -26.79 26.64 34.12
N TYR A 709 -26.11 26.37 33.01
CA TYR A 709 -24.74 25.85 33.04
C TYR A 709 -23.70 26.96 33.25
N GLY A 710 -24.10 28.23 33.15
CA GLY A 710 -23.23 29.40 33.20
C GLY A 710 -22.42 29.61 31.91
N GLU A 711 -21.58 30.64 31.89
CA GLU A 711 -20.72 30.95 30.72
C GLU A 711 -19.62 29.89 30.49
N ASN A 712 -19.17 29.22 31.55
CA ASN A 712 -18.24 28.10 31.44
C ASN A 712 -18.79 26.90 32.23
N PRO A 713 -19.36 25.89 31.55
CA PRO A 713 -19.94 24.72 32.21
C PRO A 713 -18.95 23.94 33.08
N MET A 714 -17.63 23.99 32.81
CA MET A 714 -16.62 23.28 33.58
C MET A 714 -16.45 23.79 35.02
N VAL A 715 -16.84 25.04 35.30
CA VAL A 715 -16.74 25.64 36.63
C VAL A 715 -18.10 25.70 37.35
N ASN A 716 -19.12 24.99 36.84
CA ASN A 716 -20.43 24.95 37.47
C ASN A 716 -20.31 24.45 38.92
N PRO A 717 -20.96 25.08 39.91
CA PRO A 717 -20.91 24.64 41.30
C PRO A 717 -21.45 23.22 41.48
N ASP A 718 -22.43 22.81 40.66
CA ASP A 718 -22.92 21.43 40.60
C ASP A 718 -22.03 20.60 39.68
N SER A 719 -21.32 19.61 40.24
CA SER A 719 -20.42 18.75 39.48
C SER A 719 -21.15 17.87 38.46
N THR A 720 -22.44 17.60 38.64
CA THR A 720 -23.25 16.81 37.69
C THR A 720 -23.62 17.60 36.43
N LYS A 721 -23.48 18.93 36.49
CA LYS A 721 -23.74 19.86 35.39
C LYS A 721 -22.49 20.29 34.64
N ARG A 722 -21.32 19.74 34.99
CA ARG A 722 -20.04 20.04 34.34
C ARG A 722 -19.84 19.20 33.09
N PHE A 723 -19.54 19.86 31.98
CA PHE A 723 -19.09 19.24 30.74
C PHE A 723 -18.15 20.19 30.00
N SER A 724 -17.34 19.67 29.08
CA SER A 724 -16.43 20.48 28.27
C SER A 724 -17.05 20.76 26.89
N PRO A 725 -17.51 21.99 26.60
CA PRO A 725 -18.04 22.32 25.27
C PRO A 725 -17.02 22.04 24.15
N GLN A 726 -15.74 22.31 24.41
CA GLN A 726 -14.65 22.07 23.47
C GLN A 726 -14.50 20.58 23.16
N ARG A 727 -14.52 19.72 24.19
CA ARG A 727 -14.35 18.27 23.96
C ARG A 727 -15.56 17.66 23.27
N VAL A 728 -16.76 18.14 23.60
CA VAL A 728 -18.01 17.72 22.95
C VAL A 728 -18.01 18.07 21.47
N ILE A 729 -17.67 19.31 21.10
CA ILE A 729 -17.68 19.72 19.68
C ILE A 729 -16.59 19.01 18.87
N GLU A 730 -15.42 18.74 19.46
CA GLU A 730 -14.35 17.96 18.81
C GLU A 730 -14.78 16.53 18.49
N GLU A 731 -15.40 15.83 19.45
CA GLU A 731 -15.87 14.47 19.23
C GLU A 731 -17.04 14.43 18.24
N CYS A 732 -17.94 15.40 18.28
CA CYS A 732 -19.02 15.49 17.31
C CYS A 732 -18.50 15.81 15.89
N GLU A 733 -17.41 16.59 15.75
CA GLU A 733 -16.73 16.79 14.46
C GLU A 733 -16.15 15.48 13.92
N ARG A 734 -15.56 14.66 14.79
CA ARG A 734 -15.06 13.32 14.43
C ARG A 734 -16.20 12.44 13.91
N PHE A 735 -17.32 12.40 14.63
CA PHE A 735 -18.51 11.67 14.17
C PHE A 735 -19.04 12.22 12.84
N TYR A 736 -19.08 13.55 12.69
CA TYR A 736 -19.67 14.20 11.53
C TYR A 736 -18.90 13.82 10.28
N LYS A 737 -17.58 13.96 10.34
CA LYS A 737 -16.66 13.57 9.26
C LYS A 737 -16.79 12.10 8.92
N TYR A 738 -16.90 11.23 9.93
CA TYR A 738 -17.08 9.81 9.67
C TYR A 738 -18.40 9.52 8.95
N TYR A 739 -19.49 10.15 9.38
CA TYR A 739 -20.82 9.94 8.79
C TYR A 739 -20.94 10.53 7.38
N THR A 740 -20.24 11.63 7.08
CA THR A 740 -20.19 12.22 5.72
C THR A 740 -19.22 11.52 4.78
N ASP A 741 -18.03 11.15 5.26
CA ASP A 741 -16.89 10.80 4.40
C ASP A 741 -16.80 9.28 4.24
N GLU A 742 -16.96 8.56 5.35
CA GLU A 742 -16.76 7.11 5.39
C GLU A 742 -18.07 6.37 5.13
N LEU A 743 -19.15 6.73 5.84
CA LEU A 743 -20.46 6.10 5.65
C LEU A 743 -21.27 6.72 4.52
N GLN A 744 -20.88 7.92 4.07
CA GLN A 744 -21.57 8.69 3.05
C GLN A 744 -23.08 8.75 3.31
N MET A 745 -23.52 9.01 4.54
CA MET A 745 -24.96 9.10 4.86
C MET A 745 -25.67 10.17 4.02
N VAL A 746 -24.93 11.22 3.68
CA VAL A 746 -25.30 12.29 2.75
C VAL A 746 -24.26 12.36 1.62
N GLN A 747 -24.63 12.95 0.48
CA GLN A 747 -23.73 13.07 -0.66
C GLN A 747 -23.10 14.47 -0.70
N LYS A 748 -21.78 14.56 -0.44
CA LYS A 748 -21.03 15.82 -0.57
C LYS A 748 -21.18 16.44 -1.97
N GLY A 749 -21.31 17.76 -2.00
CA GLY A 749 -21.59 18.56 -3.20
C GLY A 749 -23.05 18.62 -3.60
N CYS A 750 -23.93 17.87 -2.94
CA CYS A 750 -25.37 17.80 -3.24
C CYS A 750 -26.23 17.80 -1.97
N SER A 751 -25.63 18.01 -0.80
CA SER A 751 -26.32 17.90 0.49
C SER A 751 -26.51 19.27 1.14
N LEU A 752 -27.57 19.41 1.93
CA LEU A 752 -27.75 20.54 2.83
C LEU A 752 -26.60 20.70 3.82
N THR A 753 -25.90 19.59 4.13
CA THR A 753 -24.69 19.61 4.93
C THR A 753 -23.54 20.39 4.29
N ASP A 754 -23.52 20.58 2.97
CA ASP A 754 -22.52 21.42 2.29
C ASP A 754 -22.76 22.92 2.54
N THR A 755 -23.99 23.28 2.91
CA THR A 755 -24.43 24.67 3.08
C THR A 755 -24.55 25.08 4.56
N TYR A 756 -25.13 24.22 5.40
CA TYR A 756 -25.48 24.56 6.78
C TYR A 756 -24.72 23.75 7.84
N LYS A 757 -24.49 24.38 8.99
CA LYS A 757 -23.97 23.70 10.19
C LYS A 757 -25.05 22.84 10.85
N LEU A 758 -24.67 21.69 11.39
CA LEU A 758 -25.53 20.89 12.28
C LEU A 758 -25.55 21.53 13.67
N LEU A 759 -26.73 21.59 14.29
CA LEU A 759 -26.93 22.26 15.58
C LEU A 759 -26.88 21.28 16.74
N LEU A 760 -26.22 21.65 17.83
CA LEU A 760 -26.17 20.89 19.07
C LEU A 760 -26.69 21.76 20.21
N PHE A 761 -27.67 21.28 20.96
CA PHE A 761 -28.24 21.97 22.11
C PHE A 761 -28.07 21.15 23.38
N VAL A 762 -27.34 21.71 24.35
CA VAL A 762 -27.30 21.18 25.71
C VAL A 762 -28.43 21.81 26.51
N PHE A 763 -29.52 21.09 26.71
CA PHE A 763 -30.71 21.61 27.38
C PHE A 763 -30.63 21.50 28.90
N GLY A 764 -31.39 22.35 29.60
CA GLY A 764 -31.48 22.40 31.05
C GLY A 764 -32.60 21.52 31.62
N GLY A 765 -32.68 21.41 32.95
CA GLY A 765 -33.71 20.63 33.65
C GLY A 765 -33.33 19.17 33.96
N ASP A 766 -34.33 18.35 34.28
CA ASP A 766 -34.16 16.98 34.82
C ASP A 766 -34.32 15.85 33.79
N GLU A 767 -34.53 16.19 32.51
CA GLU A 767 -34.61 15.21 31.43
C GLU A 767 -33.24 14.54 31.21
N GLY A 768 -33.22 13.21 31.16
CA GLY A 768 -32.01 12.39 31.11
C GLY A 768 -31.72 11.76 29.74
N THR A 769 -32.59 12.00 28.76
CA THR A 769 -32.55 11.38 27.43
C THR A 769 -31.99 12.35 26.40
N ALA A 770 -31.08 11.88 25.55
CA ALA A 770 -30.63 12.65 24.38
C ALA A 770 -31.53 12.34 23.18
N PHE A 771 -31.59 13.25 22.22
CA PHE A 771 -32.43 13.11 21.03
C PHE A 771 -31.67 13.59 19.78
N GLY A 772 -31.95 13.00 18.64
CA GLY A 772 -31.44 13.40 17.34
C GLY A 772 -32.53 13.49 16.28
N GLY A 773 -32.35 14.43 15.35
CA GLY A 773 -33.28 14.65 14.25
C GLY A 773 -32.92 15.89 13.46
N GLY A 774 -33.91 16.70 13.09
CA GLY A 774 -33.66 17.97 12.44
C GLY A 774 -34.88 18.88 12.43
N ALA A 775 -34.76 19.99 11.73
CA ALA A 775 -35.79 21.02 11.64
C ALA A 775 -35.86 21.63 10.24
N GLU A 776 -37.08 22.01 9.85
CA GLU A 776 -37.45 22.67 8.58
C GLU A 776 -36.99 21.94 7.29
N ASP A 777 -36.76 20.62 7.36
CA ASP A 777 -36.17 19.79 6.31
C ASP A 777 -34.86 20.39 5.77
N LYS A 778 -34.10 21.02 6.69
CA LYS A 778 -33.00 21.91 6.34
C LYS A 778 -31.73 21.68 7.17
N VAL A 779 -31.86 21.53 8.48
CA VAL A 779 -30.70 21.36 9.38
C VAL A 779 -30.87 20.13 10.26
N GLY A 780 -29.79 19.39 10.44
CA GLY A 780 -29.71 18.36 11.47
C GLY A 780 -29.57 19.02 12.84
N VAL A 781 -30.21 18.44 13.85
CA VAL A 781 -30.16 18.92 15.22
C VAL A 781 -29.97 17.74 16.17
N LEU A 782 -29.13 17.94 17.17
CA LEU A 782 -28.92 17.04 18.29
C LEU A 782 -29.21 17.78 19.59
N TRP A 783 -29.94 17.13 20.48
CA TRP A 783 -30.29 17.64 21.80
C TRP A 783 -29.80 16.70 22.88
N THR A 784 -29.14 17.22 23.90
CA THR A 784 -28.56 16.37 24.94
C THR A 784 -28.61 17.04 26.31
N PRO A 785 -28.86 16.29 27.40
CA PRO A 785 -28.66 16.80 28.74
C PRO A 785 -27.17 16.67 29.13
N ALA A 786 -26.70 17.52 30.05
CA ALA A 786 -25.30 17.48 30.50
C ALA A 786 -24.87 16.09 31.00
N VAL A 787 -25.77 15.33 31.65
CA VAL A 787 -25.49 14.00 32.20
C VAL A 787 -24.99 12.98 31.16
N ARG A 788 -25.33 13.17 29.87
CA ARG A 788 -24.89 12.31 28.77
C ARG A 788 -23.54 12.70 28.17
N ILE A 789 -22.97 13.83 28.60
CA ILE A 789 -21.74 14.42 28.05
C ILE A 789 -20.73 14.83 29.13
N THR A 790 -20.92 14.36 30.37
CA THR A 790 -19.98 14.62 31.48
C THR A 790 -18.71 13.77 31.42
N LYS A 791 -18.74 12.63 30.72
CA LYS A 791 -17.60 11.73 30.55
C LYS A 791 -17.65 10.98 29.22
N GLU A 792 -16.47 10.65 28.71
CA GLU A 792 -16.31 9.73 27.57
C GLU A 792 -16.55 8.27 28.00
N PRO A 793 -16.92 7.37 27.07
CA PRO A 793 -17.21 7.61 25.65
C PRO A 793 -18.56 8.30 25.43
N TYR A 794 -18.65 9.15 24.41
CA TYR A 794 -19.89 9.88 24.08
C TYR A 794 -20.83 9.07 23.18
N GLY A 795 -21.14 7.84 23.60
CA GLY A 795 -21.97 6.92 22.81
C GLY A 795 -23.35 7.50 22.47
N ALA A 796 -24.02 8.12 23.45
CA ALA A 796 -25.29 8.80 23.21
C ALA A 796 -25.19 9.89 22.13
N LEU A 797 -24.12 10.70 22.12
CA LEU A 797 -23.95 11.72 21.08
C LEU A 797 -23.79 11.09 19.69
N ALA A 798 -22.95 10.07 19.56
CA ALA A 798 -22.75 9.38 18.28
C ALA A 798 -24.04 8.74 17.75
N HIS A 799 -24.81 8.10 18.63
CA HIS A 799 -26.11 7.49 18.30
C HIS A 799 -27.12 8.55 17.82
N GLU A 800 -27.37 9.57 18.63
CA GLU A 800 -28.37 10.61 18.31
C GLU A 800 -27.96 11.41 17.08
N MET A 801 -26.66 11.69 16.89
CA MET A 801 -26.22 12.37 15.68
C MET A 801 -26.43 11.50 14.43
N GLY A 802 -26.47 10.18 14.58
CA GLY A 802 -26.92 9.26 13.54
C GLY A 802 -28.34 9.57 13.07
N HIS A 803 -29.27 9.82 13.98
CA HIS A 803 -30.63 10.26 13.62
C HIS A 803 -30.64 11.60 12.90
N SER A 804 -29.78 12.55 13.29
CA SER A 804 -29.64 13.82 12.56
C SER A 804 -29.19 13.60 11.11
N PHE A 805 -28.29 12.65 10.86
CA PHE A 805 -27.85 12.30 9.52
C PHE A 805 -28.88 11.51 8.71
N GLN A 806 -29.67 10.65 9.35
CA GLN A 806 -30.79 10.00 8.70
C GLN A 806 -31.86 11.02 8.26
N TYR A 807 -32.14 12.01 9.12
CA TYR A 807 -33.02 13.12 8.80
C TYR A 807 -32.51 13.92 7.58
N LEU A 808 -31.23 14.30 7.60
CA LEU A 808 -30.59 15.03 6.50
C LEU A 808 -30.59 14.22 5.19
N SER A 809 -30.30 12.92 5.26
CA SER A 809 -30.34 12.03 4.09
C SER A 809 -31.75 12.00 3.45
N ASN A 810 -32.79 11.95 4.29
CA ASN A 810 -34.18 12.03 3.84
C ASN A 810 -34.52 13.41 3.25
N ALA A 811 -34.08 14.49 3.89
CA ALA A 811 -34.28 15.86 3.38
C ALA A 811 -33.60 16.07 2.01
N ASP A 812 -32.38 15.54 1.83
CA ASP A 812 -31.62 15.62 0.58
C ASP A 812 -32.28 14.80 -0.55
N CYS A 813 -32.86 13.64 -0.23
CA CYS A 813 -33.34 12.67 -1.23
C CYS A 813 -34.87 12.63 -1.41
N GLY A 814 -35.63 13.27 -0.52
CA GLY A 814 -37.10 13.27 -0.47
C GLY A 814 -37.73 11.97 0.08
N ALA A 815 -36.92 10.95 0.36
CA ALA A 815 -37.33 9.71 1.01
C ALA A 815 -36.13 9.09 1.74
N GLY A 816 -36.41 8.27 2.76
CA GLY A 816 -35.41 7.54 3.52
C GLY A 816 -36.01 6.29 4.18
N PRO A 817 -35.16 5.45 4.81
CA PRO A 817 -35.61 4.29 5.56
C PRO A 817 -36.57 4.70 6.67
N THR A 818 -37.51 3.82 7.01
CA THR A 818 -38.44 4.03 8.13
C THR A 818 -38.60 2.76 8.96
N GLY A 819 -39.04 2.91 10.20
CA GLY A 819 -39.29 1.80 11.11
C GLY A 819 -38.06 1.40 11.94
N PRO A 820 -38.01 0.14 12.44
CA PRO A 820 -36.97 -0.34 13.35
C PRO A 820 -35.53 -0.16 12.86
N ILE A 821 -35.32 -0.08 11.55
CA ILE A 821 -34.01 0.17 10.97
C ILE A 821 -33.39 1.50 11.43
N MET A 822 -34.20 2.50 11.79
CA MET A 822 -33.71 3.82 12.20
C MET A 822 -32.86 3.71 13.47
N GLU A 823 -33.34 2.95 14.45
CA GLU A 823 -32.62 2.67 15.69
C GLU A 823 -31.44 1.72 15.45
N MET A 824 -31.65 0.67 14.64
CA MET A 824 -30.58 -0.29 14.32
C MET A 824 -29.42 0.40 13.63
N SER A 825 -29.71 1.34 12.73
CA SER A 825 -28.67 2.06 12.00
C SER A 825 -28.01 3.16 12.79
N ALA A 826 -28.71 3.82 13.73
CA ALA A 826 -28.07 4.72 14.68
C ALA A 826 -27.07 3.97 15.57
N GLN A 827 -27.42 2.76 16.03
CA GLN A 827 -26.48 1.88 16.75
C GLN A 827 -25.33 1.39 15.89
N TYR A 828 -25.60 1.07 14.63
CA TYR A 828 -24.54 0.72 13.68
C TYR A 828 -23.57 1.89 13.49
N MET A 829 -24.07 3.12 13.27
CA MET A 829 -23.25 4.32 13.10
C MET A 829 -22.41 4.62 14.34
N LEU A 830 -23.00 4.51 15.53
CA LEU A 830 -22.28 4.54 16.80
C LEU A 830 -21.14 3.51 16.82
N TRP A 831 -21.42 2.26 16.46
CA TRP A 831 -20.47 1.16 16.49
C TRP A 831 -19.34 1.29 15.45
N GLN A 832 -19.55 2.08 14.39
CA GLN A 832 -18.49 2.44 13.45
C GLN A 832 -17.47 3.39 14.07
N VAL A 833 -17.91 4.36 14.87
CA VAL A 833 -17.03 5.35 15.51
C VAL A 833 -16.53 4.94 16.90
N TYR A 834 -17.12 3.90 17.48
CA TYR A 834 -16.69 3.21 18.70
C TYR A 834 -16.78 1.68 18.52
N PRO A 835 -15.74 1.03 17.97
CA PRO A 835 -15.72 -0.43 17.78
C PRO A 835 -15.97 -1.24 19.07
N GLU A 836 -15.60 -0.66 20.22
CA GLU A 836 -15.77 -1.23 21.57
C GLU A 836 -17.18 -1.09 22.17
N TRP A 837 -18.17 -0.61 21.40
CA TRP A 837 -19.53 -0.40 21.89
C TRP A 837 -20.14 -1.63 22.55
N MET A 838 -19.91 -2.82 21.99
CA MET A 838 -20.37 -4.09 22.57
C MET A 838 -19.78 -4.38 23.95
N THR A 839 -18.66 -3.75 24.30
CA THR A 839 -17.97 -3.87 25.59
C THR A 839 -18.57 -2.93 26.62
N PHE A 840 -18.68 -1.62 26.31
CA PHE A 840 -19.14 -0.63 27.30
C PHE A 840 -20.67 -0.48 27.37
N GLU A 841 -21.41 -0.96 26.38
CA GLU A 841 -22.87 -1.10 26.40
C GLU A 841 -23.33 -2.55 26.18
N LYS A 842 -22.65 -3.49 26.85
CA LYS A 842 -22.87 -4.93 26.73
C LYS A 842 -24.33 -5.39 26.89
N TYR A 843 -25.17 -4.62 27.58
CA TYR A 843 -26.60 -4.92 27.69
C TYR A 843 -27.32 -5.02 26.34
N HIS A 844 -26.85 -4.33 25.29
CA HIS A 844 -27.38 -4.49 23.93
C HIS A 844 -27.08 -5.87 23.35
N LEU A 845 -25.85 -6.34 23.50
CA LEU A 845 -25.45 -7.68 23.11
C LEU A 845 -26.24 -8.75 23.87
N ASP A 846 -26.40 -8.59 25.18
CA ASP A 846 -27.14 -9.54 26.03
C ASP A 846 -28.63 -9.62 25.65
N ALA A 847 -29.21 -8.51 25.21
CA ALA A 847 -30.57 -8.47 24.68
C ALA A 847 -30.65 -9.15 23.30
N PHE A 848 -29.70 -8.88 22.40
CA PHE A 848 -29.63 -9.51 21.08
C PHE A 848 -29.52 -11.04 21.17
N LEU A 849 -28.64 -11.56 22.03
CA LEU A 849 -28.46 -13.01 22.21
C LEU A 849 -29.75 -13.73 22.65
N LYS A 850 -30.66 -13.03 23.34
CA LYS A 850 -31.99 -13.55 23.70
C LYS A 850 -32.99 -13.44 22.55
N GLY A 851 -32.78 -12.48 21.65
CA GLY A 851 -33.67 -12.11 20.55
C GLY A 851 -33.24 -12.59 19.17
N THR A 852 -32.25 -13.47 19.03
CA THR A 852 -31.72 -13.92 17.71
C THR A 852 -32.77 -14.58 16.80
N HIS A 853 -33.77 -15.21 17.41
CA HIS A 853 -34.88 -15.86 16.71
C HIS A 853 -35.91 -14.87 16.14
N LEU A 854 -35.91 -13.61 16.59
CA LEU A 854 -36.84 -12.59 16.10
C LEU A 854 -36.48 -12.16 14.68
N SER A 855 -37.46 -11.66 13.95
CA SER A 855 -37.26 -11.29 12.56
C SER A 855 -36.27 -10.14 12.39
N PHE A 856 -35.57 -10.08 11.25
CA PHE A 856 -34.85 -8.86 10.89
C PHE A 856 -35.85 -7.69 10.80
N LEU A 857 -35.51 -6.54 11.39
CA LEU A 857 -36.40 -5.40 11.62
C LEU A 857 -37.50 -5.61 12.68
N HIS A 858 -37.36 -6.59 13.59
CA HIS A 858 -38.32 -6.74 14.68
C HIS A 858 -38.25 -5.56 15.67
N PRO A 859 -39.39 -4.98 16.11
CA PRO A 859 -39.38 -3.83 17.02
C PRO A 859 -38.66 -4.09 18.36
N LEU A 860 -38.78 -5.29 18.93
CA LEU A 860 -38.06 -5.63 20.18
C LEU A 860 -36.52 -5.60 20.03
N ASN A 861 -35.99 -5.82 18.82
CA ASN A 861 -34.56 -5.84 18.55
C ASN A 861 -34.02 -4.53 17.98
N MET A 862 -34.85 -3.49 17.82
CA MET A 862 -34.48 -2.28 17.08
C MET A 862 -33.24 -1.58 17.67
N TYR A 863 -33.06 -1.64 19.00
CA TYR A 863 -31.89 -1.06 19.68
C TYR A 863 -30.71 -2.02 19.80
N HIS A 864 -30.87 -3.30 19.45
CA HIS A 864 -29.93 -4.35 19.87
C HIS A 864 -29.28 -5.10 18.69
N SER A 865 -29.75 -4.90 17.46
CA SER A 865 -29.36 -5.75 16.32
C SER A 865 -28.77 -4.98 15.12
N PRO A 866 -27.70 -4.18 15.27
CA PRO A 866 -27.04 -3.51 14.15
C PRO A 866 -26.23 -4.46 13.25
N PHE A 867 -26.05 -5.73 13.65
CA PHE A 867 -25.07 -6.65 13.09
C PHE A 867 -25.27 -7.01 11.61
N VAL A 868 -26.51 -6.98 11.12
CA VAL A 868 -26.81 -7.19 9.69
C VAL A 868 -26.23 -6.06 8.85
N LEU A 869 -26.24 -4.83 9.34
CA LEU A 869 -25.65 -3.68 8.65
C LEU A 869 -24.14 -3.80 8.57
N GLU A 870 -23.49 -4.30 9.63
CA GLU A 870 -22.07 -4.61 9.63
C GLU A 870 -21.71 -5.68 8.59
N TYR A 871 -22.49 -6.76 8.53
CA TYR A 871 -22.29 -7.80 7.52
C TYR A 871 -22.48 -7.25 6.09
N TRP A 872 -23.50 -6.42 5.87
CA TRP A 872 -23.69 -5.77 4.57
C TRP A 872 -22.53 -4.84 4.19
N SER A 873 -21.91 -4.16 5.16
CA SER A 873 -20.71 -3.37 4.92
C SER A 873 -19.51 -4.20 4.50
N GLN A 874 -19.34 -5.39 5.08
CA GLN A 874 -18.29 -6.32 4.65
C GLN A 874 -18.51 -6.81 3.20
N LEU A 875 -19.77 -7.01 2.80
CA LEU A 875 -20.09 -7.44 1.42
C LEU A 875 -19.98 -6.32 0.38
N HIS A 876 -20.44 -5.11 0.71
CA HIS A 876 -20.71 -4.06 -0.28
C HIS A 876 -19.95 -2.76 -0.06
N GLY A 877 -19.06 -2.70 0.95
CA GLY A 877 -18.38 -1.49 1.39
C GLY A 877 -19.10 -0.78 2.54
N LYS A 878 -18.33 -0.07 3.37
CA LYS A 878 -18.84 0.66 4.56
C LYS A 878 -19.87 1.75 4.23
N GLU A 879 -19.79 2.33 3.04
CA GLU A 879 -20.72 3.34 2.53
C GLU A 879 -22.09 2.77 2.15
N PHE A 880 -22.25 1.45 2.14
CA PHE A 880 -23.44 0.80 1.59
C PHE A 880 -24.72 1.18 2.34
N PHE A 881 -24.69 1.32 3.68
CA PHE A 881 -25.88 1.76 4.42
C PHE A 881 -26.28 3.20 4.05
N GLY A 882 -25.32 4.09 3.84
CA GLY A 882 -25.58 5.43 3.32
C GLY A 882 -26.23 5.36 1.93
N LYS A 883 -25.71 4.50 1.04
CA LYS A 883 -26.28 4.26 -0.29
C LYS A 883 -27.72 3.73 -0.21
N LEU A 884 -27.99 2.77 0.67
CA LEU A 884 -29.32 2.23 0.91
C LEU A 884 -30.28 3.32 1.40
N SER A 885 -29.82 4.16 2.34
CA SER A 885 -30.60 5.27 2.86
C SER A 885 -31.01 6.24 1.76
N ARG A 886 -30.04 6.75 0.99
CA ARG A 886 -30.29 7.68 -0.12
C ARG A 886 -31.10 7.08 -1.27
N ALA A 887 -30.99 5.77 -1.49
CA ALA A 887 -31.69 5.09 -2.56
C ALA A 887 -33.12 4.67 -2.19
N THR A 888 -33.53 4.77 -0.92
CA THR A 888 -34.86 4.33 -0.47
C THR A 888 -35.95 5.18 -1.11
N LYS A 889 -37.00 4.54 -1.64
CA LYS A 889 -38.15 5.23 -2.21
C LYS A 889 -39.32 5.25 -1.24
N THR A 890 -40.21 6.23 -1.35
CA THR A 890 -41.44 6.30 -0.58
C THR A 890 -42.24 5.00 -0.67
N GLY A 891 -42.52 4.38 0.48
CA GLY A 891 -43.27 3.12 0.57
C GLY A 891 -42.44 1.84 0.46
N GLU A 892 -41.13 1.92 0.20
CA GLU A 892 -40.24 0.75 0.29
C GLU A 892 -39.81 0.50 1.74
N ASP A 893 -39.81 -0.78 2.14
CA ASP A 893 -39.14 -1.21 3.37
C ASP A 893 -37.66 -1.53 3.08
N PRO A 894 -36.78 -1.55 4.11
CA PRO A 894 -35.33 -1.71 3.92
C PRO A 894 -34.91 -2.96 3.14
N VAL A 895 -35.61 -4.09 3.29
CA VAL A 895 -35.30 -5.33 2.56
C VAL A 895 -35.71 -5.20 1.09
N THR A 896 -36.81 -4.51 0.79
CA THR A 896 -37.22 -4.21 -0.58
C THR A 896 -36.22 -3.26 -1.25
N THR A 897 -35.78 -2.21 -0.55
CA THR A 897 -34.71 -1.31 -1.04
C THR A 897 -33.43 -2.09 -1.32
N TYR A 898 -32.97 -2.89 -0.36
CA TYR A 898 -31.75 -3.69 -0.46
C TYR A 898 -31.75 -4.54 -1.73
N LYS A 899 -32.76 -5.41 -1.90
CA LYS A 899 -32.85 -6.29 -3.08
C LYS A 899 -32.90 -5.52 -4.39
N ARG A 900 -33.57 -4.35 -4.42
CA ARG A 900 -33.62 -3.52 -5.63
C ARG A 900 -32.27 -2.95 -5.99
N ILE A 901 -31.49 -2.47 -5.02
CA ILE A 901 -30.20 -1.80 -5.30
C ILE A 901 -29.04 -2.79 -5.48
N THR A 902 -29.15 -4.02 -4.96
CA THR A 902 -28.18 -5.09 -5.18
C THR A 902 -28.55 -6.01 -6.34
N GLY A 903 -29.81 -5.98 -6.79
CA GLY A 903 -30.31 -6.80 -7.90
C GLY A 903 -30.54 -8.26 -7.54
N ILE A 904 -30.56 -8.62 -6.25
CA ILE A 904 -30.68 -10.02 -5.82
C ILE A 904 -32.14 -10.46 -5.67
N THR A 905 -32.35 -11.75 -5.87
CA THR A 905 -33.64 -12.42 -5.66
C THR A 905 -33.93 -12.65 -4.17
N GLN A 906 -35.18 -12.99 -3.84
CA GLN A 906 -35.54 -13.40 -2.48
C GLN A 906 -34.72 -14.60 -1.98
N GLN A 907 -34.44 -15.56 -2.86
CA GLN A 907 -33.65 -16.74 -2.50
C GLN A 907 -32.22 -16.36 -2.13
N GLN A 908 -31.58 -15.51 -2.94
CA GLN A 908 -30.23 -15.01 -2.67
C GLN A 908 -30.19 -14.18 -1.39
N PHE A 909 -31.20 -13.33 -1.13
CA PHE A 909 -31.29 -12.60 0.14
C PHE A 909 -31.39 -13.55 1.35
N ASN A 910 -32.18 -14.64 1.24
CA ASN A 910 -32.23 -15.65 2.30
C ASN A 910 -30.87 -16.33 2.51
N ASP A 911 -30.12 -16.59 1.43
CA ASP A 911 -28.80 -17.22 1.49
C ASP A 911 -27.77 -16.29 2.17
N GLU A 912 -27.78 -15.00 1.83
CA GLU A 912 -26.94 -13.97 2.48
C GLU A 912 -27.29 -13.79 3.96
N MET A 913 -28.58 -13.71 4.31
CA MET A 913 -29.01 -13.60 5.70
C MET A 913 -28.60 -14.83 6.51
N PHE A 914 -28.66 -16.03 5.93
CA PHE A 914 -28.19 -17.24 6.60
C PHE A 914 -26.68 -17.25 6.80
N ASP A 915 -25.90 -16.78 5.83
CA ASP A 915 -24.46 -16.63 5.99
C ASP A 915 -24.12 -15.66 7.14
N ALA A 916 -24.79 -14.51 7.19
CA ALA A 916 -24.67 -13.56 8.30
C ALA A 916 -24.97 -14.22 9.65
N CYS A 917 -26.07 -14.98 9.75
CA CYS A 917 -26.45 -15.69 10.96
C CYS A 917 -25.35 -16.63 11.48
N ARG A 918 -24.69 -17.39 10.57
CA ARG A 918 -23.59 -18.28 10.95
C ARG A 918 -22.37 -17.50 11.45
N ARG A 919 -22.04 -16.37 10.81
CA ARG A 919 -20.93 -15.50 11.22
C ARG A 919 -21.16 -14.87 12.58
N PHE A 920 -22.40 -14.48 12.90
CA PHE A 920 -22.75 -13.92 14.20
C PHE A 920 -22.55 -14.91 15.36
N VAL A 921 -22.63 -16.23 15.11
CA VAL A 921 -22.37 -17.25 16.15
C VAL A 921 -20.95 -17.15 16.69
N THR A 922 -19.99 -16.83 15.83
CA THR A 922 -18.55 -16.80 16.14
C THR A 922 -17.93 -15.41 16.03
N TRP A 923 -18.76 -14.37 15.85
CA TRP A 923 -18.35 -13.00 15.50
C TRP A 923 -17.28 -12.94 14.41
N ASP A 924 -17.47 -13.71 13.33
CA ASP A 924 -16.58 -13.76 12.17
C ASP A 924 -16.87 -12.60 11.21
N LEU A 925 -16.52 -11.39 11.68
CA LEU A 925 -16.70 -10.10 11.01
C LEU A 925 -15.39 -9.30 11.07
N ASP A 926 -14.75 -9.09 9.92
CA ASP A 926 -13.34 -8.66 9.82
C ASP A 926 -13.02 -7.38 10.60
N ARG A 927 -13.89 -6.36 10.52
CA ARG A 927 -13.65 -5.05 11.17
C ARG A 927 -13.61 -5.14 12.70
N VAL A 928 -14.46 -5.98 13.27
CA VAL A 928 -14.73 -6.02 14.71
C VAL A 928 -14.21 -7.28 15.37
N GLU A 929 -13.54 -8.17 14.63
CA GLU A 929 -13.07 -9.45 15.15
C GLU A 929 -12.23 -9.31 16.43
N HIS A 930 -11.28 -8.36 16.43
CA HIS A 930 -10.38 -8.11 17.57
C HIS A 930 -11.11 -7.77 18.89
N VAL A 931 -12.33 -7.22 18.80
CA VAL A 931 -13.15 -6.83 19.97
C VAL A 931 -14.32 -7.77 20.22
N ALA A 932 -14.95 -8.28 19.17
CA ALA A 932 -16.15 -9.11 19.26
C ALA A 932 -15.84 -10.60 19.47
N SER A 933 -14.64 -11.07 19.13
CA SER A 933 -14.24 -12.49 19.28
C SER A 933 -14.36 -13.03 20.70
N GLN A 934 -14.18 -12.18 21.72
CA GLN A 934 -14.39 -12.54 23.14
C GLN A 934 -15.85 -12.92 23.46
N TYR A 935 -16.80 -12.54 22.61
CA TYR A 935 -18.22 -12.85 22.74
C TYR A 935 -18.67 -14.01 21.83
N ALA A 936 -17.72 -14.68 21.17
CA ALA A 936 -18.02 -15.78 20.26
C ALA A 936 -18.56 -16.98 21.04
N ASN A 937 -19.42 -17.77 20.39
CA ASN A 937 -19.92 -19.04 20.92
C ASN A 937 -20.79 -18.90 22.19
N LEU A 938 -21.46 -17.75 22.38
CA LEU A 938 -22.32 -17.47 23.55
C LEU A 938 -23.82 -17.73 23.30
N HIS A 939 -24.20 -18.14 22.09
CA HIS A 939 -25.61 -18.33 21.71
C HIS A 939 -26.27 -19.47 22.49
N GLN A 940 -27.56 -19.33 22.74
CA GLN A 940 -28.38 -20.35 23.39
C GLN A 940 -29.71 -20.52 22.65
N THR A 941 -30.14 -21.77 22.48
CA THR A 941 -31.42 -22.12 21.86
C THR A 941 -32.16 -23.11 22.74
N LYS A 942 -33.42 -22.82 23.09
CA LYS A 942 -34.29 -23.74 23.82
C LYS A 942 -34.94 -24.74 22.86
N LEU A 943 -34.81 -26.03 23.18
CA LEU A 943 -35.36 -27.14 22.40
C LEU A 943 -36.25 -28.02 23.28
N VAL A 944 -37.20 -28.70 22.64
CA VAL A 944 -38.05 -29.76 23.21
C VAL A 944 -37.50 -31.11 22.73
N ASP A 945 -37.10 -31.97 23.66
CA ASP A 945 -36.70 -33.36 23.37
C ASP A 945 -37.97 -34.21 23.12
N GLU A 946 -38.12 -34.73 21.90
CA GLU A 946 -39.26 -35.59 21.51
C GLU A 946 -38.97 -37.08 21.70
N GLY A 947 -37.77 -37.42 22.19
CA GLY A 947 -37.29 -38.80 22.32
C GLY A 947 -36.72 -39.36 21.02
N ASN A 948 -35.98 -40.48 21.13
CA ASN A 948 -35.36 -41.18 20.00
C ASN A 948 -34.46 -40.29 19.11
N GLY A 949 -33.77 -39.31 19.70
CA GLY A 949 -32.85 -38.41 18.99
C GLY A 949 -33.51 -37.27 18.20
N TRP A 950 -34.84 -37.13 18.28
CA TRP A 950 -35.58 -36.02 17.68
C TRP A 950 -35.69 -34.84 18.65
N TYR A 951 -35.38 -33.66 18.14
CA TYR A 951 -35.53 -32.39 18.85
C TYR A 951 -36.41 -31.47 18.04
N ARG A 952 -37.31 -30.75 18.72
CA ARG A 952 -38.17 -29.73 18.13
C ARG A 952 -37.84 -28.37 18.73
N ILE A 953 -37.91 -27.31 17.93
CA ILE A 953 -37.69 -25.95 18.42
C ILE A 953 -38.78 -25.53 19.41
N ASP A 954 -38.43 -24.95 20.56
CA ASP A 954 -39.41 -24.40 21.51
C ASP A 954 -40.07 -23.15 20.90
N SER A 955 -41.37 -22.94 21.15
CA SER A 955 -42.10 -21.81 20.57
C SER A 955 -41.56 -20.45 21.03
N LEU A 956 -40.85 -20.38 22.16
CA LEU A 956 -40.16 -19.17 22.62
C LEU A 956 -38.89 -18.83 21.83
N ASN A 957 -38.38 -19.76 21.01
CA ASN A 957 -37.20 -19.55 20.17
C ASN A 957 -37.44 -19.92 18.72
N ALA A 958 -38.68 -20.17 18.30
CA ALA A 958 -38.96 -20.47 16.89
C ALA A 958 -38.52 -19.28 16.01
N PRO A 959 -37.69 -19.50 14.97
CA PRO A 959 -37.15 -18.42 14.17
C PRO A 959 -38.27 -17.78 13.35
N GLN A 960 -38.32 -16.46 13.37
CA GLN A 960 -39.18 -15.64 12.50
C GLN A 960 -38.42 -15.31 11.20
N ASN A 961 -38.99 -14.46 10.33
CA ASN A 961 -38.37 -14.06 9.07
C ASN A 961 -36.93 -13.53 9.26
N TYR A 962 -35.95 -14.26 8.75
CA TYR A 962 -34.51 -13.96 8.85
C TYR A 962 -33.92 -14.04 10.27
N GLY A 963 -34.74 -14.41 11.27
CA GLY A 963 -34.25 -14.79 12.59
C GLY A 963 -33.58 -16.16 12.54
N TYR A 964 -32.80 -16.49 13.56
CA TYR A 964 -32.04 -17.73 13.59
C TYR A 964 -31.88 -18.34 14.98
N ASN A 965 -31.54 -19.62 14.96
CA ASN A 965 -31.12 -20.39 16.11
C ASN A 965 -29.71 -20.91 15.88
N ALA A 966 -28.92 -20.94 16.95
CA ALA A 966 -27.63 -21.60 16.98
C ALA A 966 -27.65 -22.66 18.10
N ILE A 967 -27.49 -23.91 17.70
CA ILE A 967 -27.60 -25.09 18.56
C ILE A 967 -26.20 -25.68 18.72
N GLN A 968 -25.66 -25.62 19.93
CA GLN A 968 -24.34 -26.14 20.21
C GLN A 968 -24.36 -27.67 20.29
N LEU A 969 -23.46 -28.30 19.54
CA LEU A 969 -23.28 -29.74 19.50
C LEU A 969 -22.01 -30.12 20.27
N LYS A 970 -22.02 -31.30 20.90
CA LYS A 970 -20.80 -31.88 21.47
C LYS A 970 -19.84 -32.20 20.33
N VAL A 971 -18.60 -31.73 20.43
CA VAL A 971 -17.57 -31.97 19.40
C VAL A 971 -17.20 -33.46 19.40
N PRO A 972 -17.52 -34.22 18.35
CA PRO A 972 -17.07 -35.60 18.19
C PRO A 972 -15.57 -35.66 17.89
N THR A 973 -14.99 -36.86 17.87
CA THR A 973 -13.62 -37.05 17.37
C THR A 973 -13.49 -36.50 15.95
N GLU A 974 -12.34 -35.88 15.65
CA GLU A 974 -12.02 -35.35 14.32
C GLU A 974 -12.21 -36.40 13.21
N GLY A 975 -12.63 -35.94 12.04
CA GLY A 975 -12.94 -36.80 10.90
C GLY A 975 -14.27 -37.55 10.99
N ASN A 976 -14.95 -37.58 12.15
CA ASN A 976 -16.30 -38.12 12.24
C ASN A 976 -17.31 -37.23 11.52
N VAL A 977 -18.34 -37.86 10.95
CA VAL A 977 -19.43 -37.16 10.26
C VAL A 977 -20.61 -36.98 11.21
N VAL A 978 -21.05 -35.73 11.37
CA VAL A 978 -22.32 -35.38 12.02
C VAL A 978 -23.38 -35.22 10.94
N ASN A 979 -24.55 -35.82 11.15
CA ASN A 979 -25.66 -35.76 10.22
C ASN A 979 -26.93 -35.29 10.91
N ILE A 980 -27.65 -34.39 10.24
CA ILE A 980 -28.95 -33.85 10.65
C ILE A 980 -29.99 -34.25 9.61
N ASP A 981 -31.02 -34.99 10.02
CA ASP A 981 -32.27 -35.08 9.25
C ASP A 981 -33.21 -33.96 9.72
N PHE A 982 -33.60 -33.07 8.82
CA PHE A 982 -34.36 -31.86 9.09
C PHE A 982 -35.79 -31.97 8.56
N LYS A 983 -36.76 -31.43 9.31
CA LYS A 983 -38.15 -31.32 8.90
C LYS A 983 -38.79 -30.02 9.39
N GLY A 984 -39.13 -29.14 8.47
CA GLY A 984 -39.99 -27.99 8.72
C GLY A 984 -41.42 -28.43 9.05
N ILE A 985 -42.02 -27.78 10.05
CA ILE A 985 -43.37 -28.08 10.56
C ILE A 985 -44.21 -26.81 10.69
N ALA A 986 -44.13 -25.93 9.68
CA ALA A 986 -44.99 -24.74 9.60
C ALA A 986 -46.48 -25.13 9.73
N GLY A 987 -47.26 -24.38 10.51
CA GLY A 987 -48.65 -24.73 10.82
C GLY A 987 -48.83 -25.61 12.06
N ALA A 988 -47.75 -26.04 12.72
CA ALA A 988 -47.85 -26.88 13.91
C ALA A 988 -48.58 -26.16 15.08
N PRO A 989 -49.35 -26.88 15.91
CA PRO A 989 -49.97 -26.30 17.11
C PRO A 989 -48.92 -25.77 18.09
N GLY A 990 -49.20 -24.61 18.69
CA GLY A 990 -48.32 -23.97 19.67
C GLY A 990 -47.35 -22.92 19.10
N TYR A 991 -47.36 -22.70 17.78
CA TYR A 991 -46.62 -21.64 17.11
C TYR A 991 -47.60 -20.63 16.49
N THR A 992 -47.13 -19.39 16.31
CA THR A 992 -47.85 -18.38 15.53
C THR A 992 -47.83 -18.78 14.06
N ASN A 993 -48.98 -18.83 13.40
CA ASN A 993 -49.15 -19.27 12.02
C ASN A 993 -49.92 -18.20 11.22
N VAL A 994 -49.27 -17.50 10.29
CA VAL A 994 -49.81 -16.30 9.61
C VAL A 994 -49.88 -16.47 8.10
N LYS A 995 -48.76 -16.88 7.49
CA LYS A 995 -48.51 -17.09 6.07
C LYS A 995 -47.68 -18.35 5.86
N THR A 996 -48.19 -19.49 6.33
CA THR A 996 -47.51 -20.79 6.26
C THR A 996 -47.11 -21.19 4.84
N ASP A 997 -47.82 -20.71 3.82
CA ASP A 997 -47.50 -20.95 2.40
C ASP A 997 -46.17 -20.34 1.96
N TYR A 998 -45.61 -19.41 2.74
CA TYR A 998 -44.31 -18.79 2.49
C TYR A 998 -43.17 -19.43 3.29
N ALA A 999 -43.42 -20.55 3.95
CA ALA A 999 -42.42 -21.23 4.75
C ALA A 999 -41.18 -21.62 3.97
N GLY A 1000 -40.03 -21.41 4.60
CA GLY A 1000 -38.74 -21.85 4.10
C GLY A 1000 -37.69 -21.73 5.19
N TRP A 1001 -36.63 -22.53 5.07
CA TRP A 1001 -35.53 -22.59 6.02
C TRP A 1001 -34.18 -22.54 5.31
N ARG A 1002 -33.17 -22.14 6.06
CA ARG A 1002 -31.77 -22.44 5.77
C ARG A 1002 -31.15 -23.09 6.98
N TYR A 1003 -30.39 -24.14 6.76
CA TYR A 1003 -29.74 -24.85 7.85
C TYR A 1003 -28.41 -25.47 7.42
N GLY A 1004 -27.48 -25.58 8.36
CA GLY A 1004 -26.11 -26.00 8.11
C GLY A 1004 -25.23 -25.84 9.34
N PHE A 1005 -23.93 -26.06 9.17
CA PHE A 1005 -22.98 -26.09 10.29
C PHE A 1005 -21.97 -24.95 10.25
N VAL A 1006 -21.45 -24.60 11.42
CA VAL A 1006 -20.22 -23.82 11.58
C VAL A 1006 -19.37 -24.43 12.70
N ALA A 1007 -18.08 -24.63 12.43
CA ALA A 1007 -17.09 -25.07 13.40
C ALA A 1007 -16.11 -23.93 13.68
N SER A 1008 -15.86 -23.67 14.97
CA SER A 1008 -14.81 -22.75 15.44
C SER A 1008 -13.62 -23.59 15.90
N LEU A 1009 -12.46 -23.42 15.27
CA LEU A 1009 -11.25 -24.15 15.63
C LEU A 1009 -10.56 -23.49 16.83
N LYS A 1010 -9.70 -24.25 17.52
CA LYS A 1010 -8.87 -23.72 18.64
C LYS A 1010 -7.96 -22.57 18.21
N SER A 1011 -7.59 -22.49 16.93
CA SER A 1011 -6.82 -21.39 16.35
C SER A 1011 -7.61 -20.09 16.18
N GLY A 1012 -8.93 -20.13 16.34
CA GLY A 1012 -9.82 -19.03 15.98
C GLY A 1012 -10.36 -19.12 14.55
N GLN A 1013 -9.84 -19.98 13.66
CA GLN A 1013 -10.40 -20.13 12.30
C GLN A 1013 -11.82 -20.72 12.32
N ARG A 1014 -12.66 -20.34 11.35
CA ARG A 1014 -14.02 -20.85 11.17
C ARG A 1014 -14.10 -21.75 9.92
N VAL A 1015 -14.83 -22.86 10.04
CA VAL A 1015 -15.13 -23.76 8.92
C VAL A 1015 -16.64 -23.85 8.75
N TYR A 1016 -17.13 -23.47 7.57
CA TYR A 1016 -18.55 -23.43 7.24
C TYR A 1016 -18.95 -24.69 6.46
N GLY A 1017 -20.02 -25.35 6.89
CA GLY A 1017 -20.59 -26.49 6.19
C GLY A 1017 -21.50 -26.07 5.04
N ASP A 1018 -21.93 -27.07 4.26
CA ASP A 1018 -22.92 -26.91 3.20
C ASP A 1018 -24.25 -26.35 3.73
N VAL A 1019 -24.93 -25.59 2.87
CA VAL A 1019 -26.22 -24.98 3.19
C VAL A 1019 -27.35 -25.80 2.56
N ALA A 1020 -28.25 -26.30 3.39
CA ALA A 1020 -29.47 -26.96 2.96
C ALA A 1020 -30.69 -26.03 3.08
N LYS A 1021 -31.68 -26.28 2.23
CA LYS A 1021 -32.86 -25.41 2.05
C LYS A 1021 -34.19 -26.15 1.86
N GLU A 1022 -34.17 -27.47 1.87
CA GLU A 1022 -35.35 -28.29 1.65
C GLU A 1022 -36.27 -28.26 2.87
N HIS A 1023 -37.58 -28.39 2.65
CA HIS A 1023 -38.55 -28.50 3.76
C HIS A 1023 -38.32 -29.77 4.59
N GLU A 1024 -37.98 -30.87 3.91
CA GLU A 1024 -37.57 -32.13 4.51
C GLU A 1024 -36.31 -32.59 3.78
N GLY A 1025 -35.21 -32.77 4.49
CA GLY A 1025 -33.93 -33.13 3.88
C GLY A 1025 -32.87 -33.42 4.92
N SER A 1026 -31.64 -33.72 4.48
CA SER A 1026 -30.53 -34.00 5.39
C SER A 1026 -29.30 -33.16 5.05
N VAL A 1027 -28.48 -32.86 6.05
CA VAL A 1027 -27.19 -32.17 5.89
C VAL A 1027 -26.13 -32.87 6.75
N SER A 1028 -24.96 -33.09 6.17
CA SER A 1028 -23.82 -33.73 6.85
C SER A 1028 -22.64 -32.78 6.95
N PHE A 1029 -21.81 -32.97 7.98
CA PHE A 1029 -20.59 -32.20 8.17
C PHE A 1029 -19.50 -33.08 8.78
N THR A 1030 -18.35 -33.14 8.11
CA THR A 1030 -17.16 -33.80 8.62
C THR A 1030 -16.45 -32.87 9.59
N VAL A 1031 -16.30 -33.30 10.83
CA VAL A 1031 -15.74 -32.48 11.91
C VAL A 1031 -14.25 -32.21 11.63
N PRO A 1032 -13.84 -30.95 11.45
CA PRO A 1032 -12.44 -30.60 11.25
C PRO A 1032 -11.59 -30.92 12.47
N GLU A 1033 -10.30 -31.19 12.24
CA GLU A 1033 -9.30 -31.30 13.30
C GLU A 1033 -9.25 -30.02 14.15
N ASN A 1034 -8.94 -30.16 15.44
CA ASN A 1034 -8.85 -29.04 16.40
C ASN A 1034 -10.13 -28.19 16.55
N THR A 1035 -11.31 -28.73 16.23
CA THR A 1035 -12.59 -28.08 16.51
C THR A 1035 -12.76 -27.82 18.02
N ALA A 1036 -12.95 -26.56 18.41
CA ALA A 1036 -13.27 -26.17 19.79
C ALA A 1036 -14.78 -26.09 20.02
N TYR A 1037 -15.52 -25.54 19.04
CA TYR A 1037 -16.98 -25.43 19.09
C TYR A 1037 -17.59 -25.91 17.78
N LEU A 1038 -18.68 -26.67 17.85
CA LEU A 1038 -19.47 -27.10 16.70
C LEU A 1038 -20.92 -26.65 16.87
N TRP A 1039 -21.47 -25.99 15.85
CA TRP A 1039 -22.82 -25.44 15.87
C TRP A 1039 -23.63 -25.92 14.69
N PHE A 1040 -24.90 -26.24 14.96
CA PHE A 1040 -25.94 -26.37 13.95
C PHE A 1040 -26.79 -25.10 13.95
N VAL A 1041 -26.88 -24.42 12.81
CA VAL A 1041 -27.56 -23.13 12.67
C VAL A 1041 -28.78 -23.31 11.78
N VAL A 1042 -29.92 -22.75 12.20
CA VAL A 1042 -31.18 -22.76 11.43
C VAL A 1042 -31.73 -21.34 11.36
N SER A 1043 -32.09 -20.86 10.18
CA SER A 1043 -32.73 -19.55 9.98
C SER A 1043 -34.06 -19.66 9.25
N GLY A 1044 -34.98 -18.76 9.59
CA GLY A 1044 -36.24 -18.57 8.88
C GLY A 1044 -36.00 -17.88 7.52
N ALA A 1045 -36.37 -18.53 6.43
CA ALA A 1045 -36.02 -18.12 5.08
C ALA A 1045 -37.28 -18.07 4.19
N PRO A 1046 -38.14 -17.04 4.33
CA PRO A 1046 -39.42 -17.00 3.65
C PRO A 1046 -39.26 -17.00 2.13
N THR A 1047 -40.14 -17.71 1.41
CA THR A 1047 -40.13 -17.75 -0.06
C THR A 1047 -40.53 -16.41 -0.69
N LYS A 1048 -41.16 -15.53 0.09
CA LYS A 1048 -41.51 -14.15 -0.28
C LYS A 1048 -41.37 -13.22 0.93
N HIS A 1049 -40.72 -12.07 0.75
CA HIS A 1049 -40.65 -11.03 1.79
C HIS A 1049 -41.98 -10.28 1.98
N TRP A 1050 -42.26 -9.86 3.20
CA TRP A 1050 -43.27 -8.84 3.51
C TRP A 1050 -42.79 -7.94 4.67
N PRO A 1051 -43.16 -6.65 4.68
CA PRO A 1051 -42.79 -5.75 5.76
C PRO A 1051 -43.44 -6.12 7.11
N ILE A 1052 -42.70 -5.90 8.19
CA ILE A 1052 -43.23 -5.99 9.55
C ILE A 1052 -44.09 -4.75 9.83
N LYS A 1053 -45.24 -4.95 10.48
CA LYS A 1053 -46.08 -3.84 10.90
C LYS A 1053 -45.44 -3.13 12.10
N PHE A 1054 -45.16 -1.85 11.94
CA PHE A 1054 -44.58 -1.03 12.99
C PHE A 1054 -45.38 0.26 13.19
N ASN A 1055 -45.62 0.62 14.46
CA ASN A 1055 -46.27 1.86 14.83
C ASN A 1055 -45.48 2.52 15.97
N TRP A 1056 -44.99 3.73 15.75
CA TRP A 1056 -44.27 4.50 16.76
C TRP A 1056 -45.17 4.77 17.97
N GLY A 1057 -44.68 4.49 19.18
CA GLY A 1057 -45.39 4.75 20.44
C GLY A 1057 -46.38 3.65 20.89
N ALA A 1058 -46.60 2.60 20.10
CA ALA A 1058 -47.36 1.43 20.55
C ALA A 1058 -46.54 0.62 21.59
N PRO A 1059 -47.20 -0.08 22.55
CA PRO A 1059 -46.50 -0.96 23.48
C PRO A 1059 -45.62 -1.95 22.72
N LYS A 1060 -44.30 -1.93 23.02
CA LYS A 1060 -43.29 -2.86 22.52
C LYS A 1060 -43.51 -4.24 23.15
N THR A 1061 -44.69 -4.82 22.97
CA THR A 1061 -45.07 -6.16 23.40
C THR A 1061 -45.01 -7.10 22.19
N ASP A 1062 -44.83 -8.39 22.43
CA ASP A 1062 -44.92 -9.48 21.44
C ASP A 1062 -46.36 -9.61 20.89
N SER A 1063 -46.83 -8.53 20.27
CA SER A 1063 -48.19 -8.33 19.75
C SER A 1063 -48.20 -8.29 18.23
N SER A 1064 -47.04 -8.29 17.59
CA SER A 1064 -46.92 -8.69 16.20
C SER A 1064 -47.09 -10.19 16.16
N GLN A 1065 -48.23 -10.66 15.69
CA GLN A 1065 -48.37 -12.03 15.20
C GLN A 1065 -47.41 -12.19 14.00
N GLU A 1066 -46.10 -12.22 14.24
CA GLU A 1066 -45.10 -12.57 13.24
C GLU A 1066 -45.07 -14.09 13.11
N GLU A 1067 -44.81 -14.52 11.88
CA GLU A 1067 -44.76 -15.93 11.53
C GLU A 1067 -43.61 -16.64 12.23
N GLN A 1068 -43.86 -17.84 12.75
CA GLN A 1068 -42.87 -18.67 13.42
C GLN A 1068 -42.56 -19.92 12.58
N TRP A 1069 -41.33 -20.03 12.10
CA TRP A 1069 -40.88 -21.11 11.24
C TRP A 1069 -40.43 -22.33 12.04
N ALA A 1070 -41.40 -23.01 12.66
CA ALA A 1070 -41.15 -24.20 13.47
C ALA A 1070 -40.51 -25.34 12.67
N TYR A 1071 -39.56 -26.03 13.28
CA TYR A 1071 -38.88 -27.20 12.73
C TYR A 1071 -38.60 -28.24 13.80
N ARG A 1072 -38.32 -29.46 13.36
CA ARG A 1072 -37.70 -30.51 14.16
C ARG A 1072 -36.57 -31.15 13.39
N PHE A 1073 -35.61 -31.73 14.10
CA PHE A 1073 -34.47 -32.39 13.50
C PHE A 1073 -34.06 -33.63 14.30
N HIS A 1074 -33.40 -34.55 13.62
CA HIS A 1074 -32.86 -35.76 14.21
C HIS A 1074 -31.34 -35.77 14.04
N LEU A 1075 -30.62 -35.81 15.17
CA LEU A 1075 -29.17 -35.71 15.23
C LEU A 1075 -28.52 -37.09 15.27
N LYS A 1076 -27.54 -37.33 14.38
CA LYS A 1076 -26.72 -38.55 14.34
C LYS A 1076 -25.23 -38.19 14.36
N GLY A 1077 -24.43 -38.99 15.06
CA GLY A 1077 -22.96 -38.81 15.13
C GLY A 1077 -22.48 -37.75 16.13
N SER A 1078 -23.39 -37.13 16.88
CA SER A 1078 -23.11 -36.19 17.98
C SER A 1078 -24.32 -36.17 18.94
N ASP A 1079 -24.27 -35.31 19.96
CA ASP A 1079 -25.34 -35.05 20.93
C ASP A 1079 -25.34 -33.55 21.26
N ILE A 1080 -26.45 -33.02 21.75
CA ILE A 1080 -26.58 -31.58 22.06
C ILE A 1080 -25.82 -31.27 23.35
N VAL A 1081 -25.16 -30.11 23.42
CA VAL A 1081 -24.61 -29.62 24.69
C VAL A 1081 -25.78 -29.20 25.58
N LYS A 1082 -26.02 -29.97 26.67
CA LYS A 1082 -27.05 -29.61 27.64
C LYS A 1082 -26.64 -28.33 28.37
N VAL A 1083 -27.48 -27.31 28.29
CA VAL A 1083 -27.32 -26.09 29.08
C VAL A 1083 -27.54 -26.45 30.55
N THR A 1084 -26.46 -26.58 31.32
CA THR A 1084 -26.55 -26.60 32.79
C THR A 1084 -27.08 -25.24 33.24
N LYS A 1085 -28.18 -25.25 33.98
CA LYS A 1085 -28.81 -24.06 34.56
C LYS A 1085 -27.86 -23.26 35.43
#